data_AF-A0AAD4FFP2-F1
#
_entry.id   AF-A0AAD4FFP2-F1
#
_cell.length_a   1.000
_cell.length_b   1.000
_cell.length_c   1.000
_cell.angle_alpha   90.00
_cell.angle_beta   90.00
_cell.angle_gamma   90.00
#
_symmetry.space_group_name_H-M   'P 1'
#
loop_
_entity.id
_entity.type
_entity.pdbx_description
1 polymer ?
#
loop_
_entity_poly.entity_id
_entity_poly.type
_entity_poly.pdbx_seq_one_letter_code
_entity_poly.pdbx_strand_id
1 'polypeptide(L)'
;MPMLEHVPSGYQAAAATVTSKTGVQLHSNLGDFTFTFDALRPGLFRTTFTSPKHPLPPHRATPVPHQTLDDTKTSLVSSSAGAKSLEVHGVTANVNWESGVPIVSITLPGQKTPIHTDLPNRSYVADGPGVSHYTRYNNGTLHLGLGEKPAPMDLSNRQFVLSATDSFGYDVYRTDPLYKHIPLLINATPDGCVGIFSTSHARGYCSIGSLMDGMWGRFKVYRQDYGGLEEYLLVGKTLPDIVHIYADLVGYPLLVPRWAFGYLAGGMKYSMTDDPPASQSMMEFAAKLKEHDIPCSGMQMSSGYTVAETEPKTRNVFTWNKHRFPDPKGWIDAYHKEGIRLIANVKPYVLSSHPEYQKLKEAGAFFTDSLTLASAEARLWSAGGGESGVGGHIDFTSRAGYQWWYEGIRQLKREGIDCIWNDNNEYTIPHDGWQCALDEPTVIQEPKSGDYGNSIGFWGRALNTELMGKSSHDASLDIEPAQRPFILTRSATAGTLRYCASAWSGDNVTSWPGMKGANALSLTAGVCLMQCYGHDIGGFEGPQPSPELLVRWCQQGIYSPRFAINCFKTGKDNSVGDVIEPWMYPQVTGLIRDTIKRRYELIPYLYSLALYSHTNATPPQRWTGWGYEHDSEIWANKVLTDGETQYWLGDALLVGGVFTPGADTSSMYLPKDPVDLNAAYLDLNNEPQTYYNAGQWVSIPAHWQSSIPVLAKVGSAIPVGRAEQVLSVGETSNPANLPLDDYRGVEMFPPKASSNGRVYSSTWYEDDGVSPPPAKISVFTIKHETTETQVLIQYEEKLQDGFRPHWEELEIILPRGDTRSVVFNGVSAVKTEVDKLGRGRWKGGIESRE
;
A
#
# COMPACT_ATOMS: atom_id res chain seq x y z
N MET A 1 -15.50 27.85 1.59
CA MET A 1 -15.17 29.05 2.40
C MET A 1 -14.79 30.18 1.46
N PRO A 2 -14.96 31.47 1.82
CA PRO A 2 -14.40 32.54 1.00
C PRO A 2 -12.88 32.34 0.90
N MET A 3 -12.33 32.35 -0.32
CA MET A 3 -10.87 32.37 -0.52
C MET A 3 -10.36 33.72 0.03
N LEU A 4 -9.58 33.68 1.09
CA LEU A 4 -8.99 34.87 1.73
C LEU A 4 -7.49 34.92 1.37
N GLU A 5 -7.20 34.69 0.09
CA GLU A 5 -5.85 34.59 -0.45
C GLU A 5 -5.13 35.94 -0.37
N HIS A 6 -3.92 35.94 0.21
CA HIS A 6 -2.95 37.02 0.04
C HIS A 6 -1.55 36.44 -0.11
N VAL A 7 -0.71 37.07 -0.95
CA VAL A 7 0.67 36.66 -1.19
C VAL A 7 1.59 37.52 -0.31
N PRO A 8 2.19 36.99 0.78
CA PRO A 8 3.16 37.75 1.55
C PRO A 8 4.35 38.11 0.67
N SER A 9 4.91 39.31 0.86
CA SER A 9 5.97 39.81 -0.01
C SER A 9 7.04 40.63 0.75
N GLY A 10 8.03 41.14 0.03
CA GLY A 10 9.13 41.93 0.58
C GLY A 10 10.04 41.13 1.51
N TYR A 11 10.30 39.87 1.14
CA TYR A 11 11.19 38.99 1.89
C TYR A 11 12.61 39.52 1.95
N GLN A 12 13.18 39.46 3.16
CA GLN A 12 14.58 39.77 3.44
C GLN A 12 15.26 38.58 4.10
N ALA A 13 16.52 38.34 3.76
CA ALA A 13 17.29 37.26 4.36
C ALA A 13 17.59 37.55 5.84
N ALA A 14 17.35 36.58 6.70
CA ALA A 14 17.80 36.62 8.09
C ALA A 14 19.34 36.59 8.16
N ALA A 15 19.94 37.12 9.23
CA ALA A 15 21.40 37.15 9.38
C ALA A 15 22.04 35.74 9.29
N ALA A 16 21.36 34.72 9.83
CA ALA A 16 21.80 33.31 9.77
C ALA A 16 21.86 32.75 8.34
N THR A 17 21.06 33.28 7.42
CA THR A 17 21.05 32.89 6.00
C THR A 17 22.35 33.25 5.30
N VAL A 18 22.97 34.38 5.67
CA VAL A 18 24.21 34.86 5.04
C VAL A 18 25.37 33.90 5.29
N THR A 19 25.40 33.25 6.46
CA THR A 19 26.48 32.35 6.86
C THR A 19 26.17 30.86 6.64
N SER A 20 24.89 30.50 6.48
CA SER A 20 24.49 29.09 6.30
C SER A 20 25.03 28.52 4.99
N LYS A 21 25.52 27.27 5.00
CA LYS A 21 25.90 26.53 3.79
C LYS A 21 24.82 25.55 3.32
N THR A 22 23.76 25.39 4.10
CA THR A 22 22.79 24.30 3.94
C THR A 22 21.35 24.78 3.87
N GLY A 23 21.07 26.07 4.09
CA GLY A 23 19.70 26.58 4.03
C GLY A 23 19.56 28.08 3.84
N VAL A 24 18.30 28.48 3.72
CA VAL A 24 17.82 29.85 3.53
C VAL A 24 16.68 30.10 4.49
N GLN A 25 16.76 31.18 5.27
CA GLN A 25 15.67 31.71 6.09
C GLN A 25 15.37 33.15 5.67
N LEU A 26 14.11 33.42 5.35
CA LEU A 26 13.63 34.72 4.93
C LEU A 26 12.47 35.16 5.82
N HIS A 27 12.34 36.48 6.01
CA HIS A 27 11.22 37.08 6.72
C HIS A 27 10.54 38.13 5.85
N SER A 28 9.23 38.07 5.75
CA SER A 28 8.40 39.00 4.99
C SER A 28 8.02 40.19 5.85
N ASN A 29 8.35 41.40 5.37
CA ASN A 29 7.90 42.65 6.00
C ASN A 29 6.44 43.01 5.67
N LEU A 30 5.87 42.41 4.61
CA LEU A 30 4.49 42.59 4.17
C LEU A 30 3.73 41.26 4.30
N GLY A 31 3.38 40.89 5.54
CA GLY A 31 2.61 39.69 5.85
C GLY A 31 3.02 38.97 7.13
N ASP A 32 4.21 39.28 7.69
CA ASP A 32 4.75 38.65 8.91
C ASP A 32 4.92 37.12 8.78
N PHE A 33 5.38 36.68 7.61
CA PHE A 33 5.69 35.28 7.33
C PHE A 33 7.19 35.00 7.37
N THR A 34 7.54 33.83 7.91
CA THR A 34 8.87 33.25 7.84
C THR A 34 8.86 32.10 6.85
N PHE A 35 9.79 32.15 5.90
CA PHE A 35 10.05 31.09 4.93
C PHE A 35 11.41 30.45 5.24
N THR A 36 11.48 29.12 5.26
CA THR A 36 12.75 28.39 5.30
C THR A 36 12.85 27.38 4.18
N PHE A 37 14.08 27.16 3.70
CA PHE A 37 14.43 26.09 2.77
C PHE A 37 15.77 25.50 3.20
N ASP A 38 15.77 24.23 3.58
CA ASP A 38 16.92 23.54 4.18
C ASP A 38 17.24 22.25 3.44
N ALA A 39 18.50 22.04 3.05
CA ALA A 39 19.01 20.75 2.63
C ALA A 39 19.23 19.86 3.86
N LEU A 40 18.62 18.68 3.90
CA LEU A 40 18.70 17.78 5.06
C LEU A 40 19.57 16.58 4.78
N ARG A 41 19.36 15.91 3.65
CA ARG A 41 20.10 14.71 3.21
C ARG A 41 20.30 14.79 1.68
N PRO A 42 21.15 13.94 1.08
CA PRO A 42 21.22 13.85 -0.38
C PRO A 42 19.83 13.61 -0.98
N GLY A 43 19.38 14.50 -1.87
CA GLY A 43 18.06 14.41 -2.49
C GLY A 43 16.87 14.77 -1.60
N LEU A 44 17.08 15.25 -0.36
CA LEU A 44 15.99 15.60 0.57
C LEU A 44 16.15 17.04 1.07
N PHE A 45 15.16 17.87 0.74
CA PHE A 45 15.07 19.26 1.17
C PHE A 45 13.77 19.49 1.95
N ARG A 46 13.75 20.46 2.85
CA ARG A 46 12.58 20.83 3.64
C ARG A 46 12.28 22.30 3.46
N THR A 47 11.01 22.60 3.18
CA THR A 47 10.47 23.94 3.07
C THR A 47 9.49 24.19 4.20
N THR A 48 9.58 25.33 4.87
CA THR A 48 8.54 25.80 5.78
C THR A 48 8.05 27.19 5.42
N PHE A 49 6.76 27.45 5.60
CA PHE A 49 6.14 28.76 5.41
C PHE A 49 5.09 28.99 6.50
N THR A 50 5.43 29.87 7.44
CA THR A 50 4.72 30.00 8.73
C THR A 50 4.58 31.46 9.16
N SER A 51 3.60 31.74 10.00
CA SER A 51 3.47 33.01 10.73
C SER A 51 2.86 32.74 12.11
N PRO A 52 2.82 33.72 13.04
CA PRO A 52 2.15 33.51 14.33
C PRO A 52 0.68 33.06 14.23
N LYS A 53 0.01 33.38 13.11
CA LYS A 53 -1.37 32.96 12.82
C LYS A 53 -1.46 31.64 12.04
N HIS A 54 -0.35 31.18 11.48
CA HIS A 54 -0.25 29.95 10.70
C HIS A 54 0.93 29.12 11.25
N PRO A 55 0.85 28.64 12.51
CA PRO A 55 1.87 27.75 13.06
C PRO A 55 1.85 26.40 12.33
N LEU A 56 2.97 25.69 12.34
CA LEU A 56 3.00 24.31 11.84
C LEU A 56 2.07 23.43 12.67
N PRO A 57 1.41 22.43 12.06
CA PRO A 57 0.73 21.38 12.80
C PRO A 57 1.69 20.75 13.83
N PRO A 58 1.29 20.64 15.11
CA PRO A 58 2.18 20.24 16.20
C PRO A 58 2.53 18.74 16.16
N HIS A 59 1.61 17.91 15.65
CA HIS A 59 1.83 16.49 15.39
C HIS A 59 2.09 16.29 13.89
N ARG A 60 3.28 15.78 13.55
CA ARG A 60 3.68 15.52 12.18
C ARG A 60 3.50 14.04 11.86
N ALA A 61 3.07 13.74 10.64
CA ALA A 61 3.02 12.36 10.15
C ALA A 61 4.41 11.69 10.11
N THR A 62 5.50 12.47 10.16
CA THR A 62 6.87 12.00 10.33
C THR A 62 7.71 13.01 11.14
N PRO A 63 8.64 12.56 12.02
CA PRO A 63 9.57 13.46 12.68
C PRO A 63 10.46 14.21 11.68
N VAL A 64 10.96 15.38 12.09
CA VAL A 64 11.96 16.11 11.28
C VAL A 64 13.27 15.32 11.30
N PRO A 65 13.79 14.87 10.14
CA PRO A 65 15.00 14.07 10.11
C PRO A 65 16.23 14.92 10.48
N HIS A 66 17.21 14.28 11.12
CA HIS A 66 18.52 14.89 11.33
C HIS A 66 19.18 15.25 9.99
N GLN A 67 19.86 16.40 9.96
CA GLN A 67 20.69 16.80 8.83
C GLN A 67 21.94 15.91 8.77
N THR A 68 22.11 15.23 7.65
CA THR A 68 23.26 14.35 7.37
C THR A 68 23.74 14.62 5.94
N LEU A 69 24.63 15.59 5.81
CA LEU A 69 25.23 16.01 4.54
C LEU A 69 26.73 15.80 4.59
N ASP A 70 27.30 15.39 3.46
CA ASP A 70 28.75 15.34 3.26
C ASP A 70 29.23 16.74 2.87
N ASP A 71 30.02 17.37 3.74
CA ASP A 71 30.59 18.71 3.52
C ASP A 71 31.45 18.78 2.25
N THR A 72 32.00 17.65 1.78
CA THR A 72 32.80 17.61 0.54
C THR A 72 31.93 17.63 -0.72
N LYS A 73 30.64 17.29 -0.58
CA LYS A 73 29.65 17.23 -1.68
C LYS A 73 28.54 18.26 -1.49
N THR A 74 28.72 19.18 -0.55
CA THR A 74 27.79 20.25 -0.25
C THR A 74 28.52 21.58 -0.31
N SER A 75 28.11 22.47 -1.20
CA SER A 75 28.78 23.76 -1.37
C SER A 75 27.82 24.90 -1.66
N LEU A 76 28.23 26.11 -1.29
CA LEU A 76 27.57 27.35 -1.69
C LEU A 76 28.04 27.68 -3.11
N VAL A 77 27.13 27.65 -4.07
CA VAL A 77 27.42 28.01 -5.47
C VAL A 77 27.43 29.52 -5.64
N SER A 78 26.40 30.19 -5.10
CA SER A 78 26.31 31.66 -5.12
C SER A 78 25.40 32.18 -4.01
N SER A 79 25.63 33.43 -3.60
CA SER A 79 24.77 34.15 -2.66
C SER A 79 24.77 35.63 -3.01
N SER A 80 23.58 36.23 -3.09
CA SER A 80 23.36 37.67 -3.27
C SER A 80 22.36 38.18 -2.23
N ALA A 81 22.01 39.47 -2.29
CA ALA A 81 20.97 40.04 -1.43
C ALA A 81 19.56 39.47 -1.73
N GLY A 82 19.35 38.91 -2.93
CA GLY A 82 18.06 38.47 -3.44
C GLY A 82 17.99 36.99 -3.84
N ALA A 83 19.09 36.26 -3.81
CA ALA A 83 19.11 34.86 -4.21
C ALA A 83 20.23 34.07 -3.54
N LYS A 84 20.04 32.75 -3.42
CA LYS A 84 21.05 31.81 -2.95
C LYS A 84 20.98 30.51 -3.73
N SER A 85 22.15 29.96 -4.06
CA SER A 85 22.31 28.71 -4.78
C SER A 85 23.21 27.76 -4.00
N LEU A 86 22.72 26.54 -3.78
CA LEU A 86 23.39 25.47 -3.07
C LEU A 86 23.60 24.29 -4.01
N GLU A 87 24.75 23.64 -3.95
CA GLU A 87 24.98 22.34 -4.56
C GLU A 87 24.98 21.28 -3.46
N VAL A 88 24.16 20.24 -3.61
CA VAL A 88 24.03 19.13 -2.66
C VAL A 88 24.09 17.84 -3.44
N HIS A 89 25.23 17.15 -3.36
CA HIS A 89 25.49 15.88 -4.05
C HIS A 89 25.19 15.95 -5.56
N GLY A 90 25.59 17.05 -6.20
CA GLY A 90 25.39 17.33 -7.62
C GLY A 90 24.01 17.89 -7.99
N VAL A 91 23.07 17.98 -7.05
CA VAL A 91 21.79 18.68 -7.24
C VAL A 91 21.97 20.15 -6.93
N THR A 92 21.61 21.03 -7.85
CA THR A 92 21.59 22.47 -7.61
C THR A 92 20.21 22.89 -7.10
N ALA A 93 20.16 23.46 -5.89
CA ALA A 93 18.97 24.05 -5.31
C ALA A 93 19.13 25.57 -5.24
N ASN A 94 18.23 26.30 -5.91
CA ASN A 94 18.22 27.76 -5.91
C ASN A 94 16.98 28.29 -5.19
N VAL A 95 17.17 29.31 -4.37
CA VAL A 95 16.10 30.12 -3.76
C VAL A 95 16.28 31.55 -4.22
N ASN A 96 15.33 32.10 -4.98
CA ASN A 96 15.34 33.49 -5.44
C ASN A 96 14.15 34.25 -4.84
N TRP A 97 14.37 35.43 -4.27
CA TRP A 97 13.34 36.31 -3.72
C TRP A 97 13.46 37.77 -4.23
N GLU A 98 14.14 38.01 -5.36
CA GLU A 98 14.32 39.33 -5.96
C GLU A 98 12.99 39.98 -6.38
N SER A 99 12.01 39.18 -6.80
CA SER A 99 10.65 39.65 -7.09
C SER A 99 9.84 39.99 -5.84
N GLY A 100 10.42 39.84 -4.66
CA GLY A 100 9.78 40.05 -3.38
C GLY A 100 9.04 38.83 -2.83
N VAL A 101 9.05 37.67 -3.51
CA VAL A 101 8.44 36.40 -3.07
C VAL A 101 9.45 35.27 -3.31
N PRO A 102 9.66 34.33 -2.37
CA PRO A 102 10.62 33.24 -2.55
C PRO A 102 10.19 32.25 -3.63
N ILE A 103 11.12 31.86 -4.48
CA ILE A 103 10.95 30.88 -5.56
C ILE A 103 12.04 29.84 -5.40
N VAL A 104 11.65 28.60 -5.12
CA VAL A 104 12.56 27.44 -5.12
C VAL A 104 12.61 26.85 -6.52
N SER A 105 13.82 26.52 -6.99
CA SER A 105 14.03 25.71 -8.18
C SER A 105 15.10 24.65 -7.94
N ILE A 106 14.88 23.43 -8.45
CA ILE A 106 15.79 22.30 -8.31
C ILE A 106 16.24 21.84 -9.69
N THR A 107 17.55 21.69 -9.89
CA THR A 107 18.14 21.19 -11.13
C THR A 107 18.99 19.95 -10.84
N LEU A 108 18.70 18.85 -11.54
CA LEU A 108 19.51 17.63 -11.48
C LEU A 108 20.80 17.78 -12.31
N PRO A 109 21.85 17.00 -11.99
CA PRO A 109 23.10 17.04 -12.75
C PRO A 109 22.89 16.86 -14.26
N GLY A 110 23.49 17.73 -15.06
CA GLY A 110 23.43 17.66 -16.53
C GLY A 110 22.15 18.23 -17.17
N GLN A 111 21.14 18.60 -16.38
CA GLN A 111 19.94 19.24 -16.90
C GLN A 111 20.15 20.75 -17.11
N LYS A 112 19.61 21.28 -18.22
CA LYS A 112 19.64 22.74 -18.51
C LYS A 112 18.50 23.50 -17.85
N THR A 113 17.37 22.83 -17.63
CA THR A 113 16.17 23.40 -17.03
C THR A 113 15.90 22.72 -15.69
N PRO A 114 15.42 23.44 -14.67
CA PRO A 114 15.03 22.83 -13.40
C PRO A 114 13.94 21.77 -13.59
N ILE A 115 14.02 20.67 -12.84
CA ILE A 115 12.95 19.66 -12.77
C ILE A 115 11.78 20.15 -11.91
N HIS A 116 12.06 21.02 -10.94
CA HIS A 116 11.08 21.70 -10.09
C HIS A 116 11.29 23.21 -10.14
N THR A 117 10.20 23.97 -10.17
CA THR A 117 10.22 25.42 -9.98
C THR A 117 8.89 25.86 -9.38
N ASP A 118 8.96 26.66 -8.32
CA ASP A 118 7.77 27.31 -7.76
C ASP A 118 7.17 28.31 -8.76
N LEU A 119 5.88 28.62 -8.64
CA LEU A 119 5.22 29.57 -9.52
C LEU A 119 5.69 31.00 -9.20
N PRO A 120 6.26 31.75 -10.17
CA PRO A 120 6.74 33.10 -9.90
C PRO A 120 5.61 34.02 -9.41
N ASN A 121 5.93 34.88 -8.43
CA ASN A 121 5.03 35.89 -7.83
C ASN A 121 3.80 35.33 -7.09
N ARG A 122 3.61 34.01 -6.99
CA ARG A 122 2.48 33.38 -6.29
C ARG A 122 2.86 32.05 -5.61
N SER A 123 4.14 31.81 -5.37
CA SER A 123 4.66 30.51 -4.88
C SER A 123 4.07 30.11 -3.53
N TYR A 124 4.01 31.03 -2.56
CA TYR A 124 3.47 30.77 -1.21
C TYR A 124 2.40 31.80 -0.87
N VAL A 125 1.20 31.32 -0.55
CA VAL A 125 0.00 32.12 -0.35
C VAL A 125 -0.62 31.74 0.99
N ALA A 126 -1.02 32.74 1.77
CA ALA A 126 -1.86 32.51 2.94
C ALA A 126 -3.32 32.58 2.53
N ASP A 127 -4.15 31.63 2.97
CA ASP A 127 -5.56 31.51 2.58
C ASP A 127 -6.41 31.19 3.81
N GLY A 128 -7.04 32.23 4.37
CA GLY A 128 -7.87 32.09 5.57
C GLY A 128 -7.05 31.57 6.77
N PRO A 129 -7.42 30.44 7.39
CA PRO A 129 -6.64 29.82 8.46
C PRO A 129 -5.51 28.91 7.96
N GLY A 130 -5.38 28.73 6.65
CA GLY A 130 -4.44 27.82 6.01
C GLY A 130 -3.52 28.49 5.00
N VAL A 131 -2.91 27.69 4.15
CA VAL A 131 -1.87 28.13 3.19
C VAL A 131 -1.96 27.36 1.87
N SER A 132 -1.34 27.89 0.83
CA SER A 132 -1.23 27.25 -0.47
C SER A 132 0.17 27.39 -1.04
N HIS A 133 0.66 26.33 -1.70
CA HIS A 133 1.91 26.28 -2.46
C HIS A 133 1.62 26.10 -3.95
N TYR A 134 2.09 27.03 -4.77
CA TYR A 134 1.95 27.00 -6.23
C TYR A 134 3.28 26.68 -6.89
N THR A 135 3.23 25.72 -7.81
CA THR A 135 4.41 25.27 -8.57
C THR A 135 4.11 25.23 -10.06
N ARG A 136 5.14 25.35 -10.89
CA ARG A 136 4.97 25.20 -12.34
C ARG A 136 4.51 23.78 -12.68
N TYR A 137 3.72 23.68 -13.75
CA TYR A 137 3.30 22.41 -14.31
C TYR A 137 4.15 22.07 -15.53
N ASN A 138 4.84 20.93 -15.50
CA ASN A 138 5.65 20.45 -16.60
C ASN A 138 4.77 19.59 -17.53
N ASN A 139 4.48 20.10 -18.73
CA ASN A 139 3.68 19.35 -19.69
C ASN A 139 4.39 18.07 -20.15
N GLY A 140 3.62 17.00 -20.41
CA GLY A 140 4.16 15.74 -20.93
C GLY A 140 4.99 14.94 -19.92
N THR A 141 4.79 15.19 -18.62
CA THR A 141 5.45 14.45 -17.53
C THR A 141 4.42 13.64 -16.74
N LEU A 142 4.87 12.56 -16.10
CA LEU A 142 4.00 11.67 -15.34
C LEU A 142 3.82 12.21 -13.92
N HIS A 143 2.57 12.46 -13.51
CA HIS A 143 2.25 12.83 -12.14
C HIS A 143 1.59 11.67 -11.42
N LEU A 144 2.12 11.21 -10.29
CA LEU A 144 1.57 10.09 -9.53
C LEU A 144 1.74 10.30 -8.01
N GLY A 145 1.10 9.45 -7.21
CA GLY A 145 1.10 9.52 -5.74
C GLY A 145 -0.28 9.90 -5.18
N LEU A 146 -0.32 10.70 -4.14
CA LEU A 146 -1.51 11.10 -3.41
C LEU A 146 -2.25 9.93 -2.70
N GLY A 147 -1.55 8.81 -2.48
CA GLY A 147 -2.09 7.61 -1.88
C GLY A 147 -2.92 6.79 -2.88
N GLU A 148 -4.20 6.60 -2.60
CA GLU A 148 -5.14 6.02 -3.56
C GLU A 148 -6.00 7.13 -4.15
N LYS A 149 -6.12 7.19 -5.48
CA LYS A 149 -6.98 8.16 -6.17
C LYS A 149 -7.79 7.49 -7.27
N PRO A 150 -9.07 7.90 -7.46
CA PRO A 150 -9.98 7.32 -8.44
C PRO A 150 -9.62 7.80 -9.86
N ALA A 151 -8.45 7.41 -10.34
CA ALA A 151 -7.90 7.79 -11.63
C ALA A 151 -6.94 6.71 -12.14
N PRO A 152 -6.62 6.73 -13.43
CA PRO A 152 -5.38 6.13 -13.92
C PRO A 152 -4.17 6.65 -13.13
N MET A 153 -3.07 5.91 -13.17
CA MET A 153 -1.85 6.24 -12.41
C MET A 153 -1.33 7.66 -12.71
N ASP A 154 -1.44 8.11 -13.97
CA ASP A 154 -1.16 9.50 -14.34
C ASP A 154 -2.29 10.45 -13.90
N LEU A 155 -2.02 11.19 -12.84
CA LEU A 155 -2.88 12.18 -12.19
C LEU A 155 -2.91 13.54 -12.90
N SER A 156 -2.15 13.71 -13.98
CA SER A 156 -2.08 14.96 -14.73
C SER A 156 -3.45 15.47 -15.18
N ASN A 157 -3.61 16.79 -15.21
CA ASN A 157 -4.82 17.52 -15.60
C ASN A 157 -6.06 17.25 -14.73
N ARG A 158 -5.88 16.83 -13.47
CA ARG A 158 -6.97 16.56 -12.53
C ARG A 158 -6.86 17.38 -11.25
N GLN A 159 -7.86 17.21 -10.39
CA GLN A 159 -7.95 17.83 -9.06
C GLN A 159 -8.40 16.77 -8.08
N PHE A 160 -7.87 16.83 -6.86
CA PHE A 160 -8.16 15.87 -5.81
C PHE A 160 -8.31 16.57 -4.47
N VAL A 161 -9.28 16.12 -3.69
CA VAL A 161 -9.42 16.46 -2.27
C VAL A 161 -8.40 15.64 -1.48
N LEU A 162 -7.64 16.29 -0.62
CA LEU A 162 -6.73 15.64 0.33
C LEU A 162 -7.49 15.48 1.65
N SER A 163 -8.25 14.40 1.72
CA SER A 163 -9.00 13.93 2.89
C SER A 163 -9.32 12.46 2.67
N ALA A 164 -9.69 11.77 3.74
CA ALA A 164 -10.33 10.48 3.68
C ALA A 164 -11.85 10.62 3.87
N THR A 165 -12.65 9.73 3.27
CA THR A 165 -14.08 9.56 3.56
C THR A 165 -14.54 8.14 3.27
N ASP A 166 -15.68 7.76 3.85
CA ASP A 166 -16.38 6.51 3.58
C ASP A 166 -17.08 6.56 2.21
N SER A 167 -16.37 6.18 1.15
CA SER A 167 -16.86 6.19 -0.24
C SER A 167 -17.44 4.83 -0.63
N PHE A 168 -18.43 4.36 0.14
CA PHE A 168 -19.10 3.08 -0.06
C PHE A 168 -19.61 2.90 -1.51
N GLY A 169 -19.16 1.85 -2.21
CA GLY A 169 -19.56 1.56 -3.59
C GLY A 169 -19.01 2.53 -4.63
N TYR A 170 -17.80 3.06 -4.41
CA TYR A 170 -17.21 4.09 -5.27
C TYR A 170 -17.05 3.69 -6.74
N ASP A 171 -17.28 4.66 -7.63
CA ASP A 171 -16.83 4.60 -9.03
C ASP A 171 -15.34 4.96 -9.10
N VAL A 172 -14.54 4.04 -9.65
CA VAL A 172 -13.07 4.12 -9.69
C VAL A 172 -12.51 5.29 -10.50
N TYR A 173 -13.34 6.03 -11.25
CA TYR A 173 -12.91 7.19 -12.05
C TYR A 173 -13.64 8.49 -11.70
N ARG A 174 -14.65 8.44 -10.82
CA ARG A 174 -15.58 9.56 -10.60
C ARG A 174 -15.82 9.93 -9.14
N THR A 175 -15.31 9.16 -8.19
CA THR A 175 -15.60 9.33 -6.77
C THR A 175 -14.35 9.71 -5.97
N ASP A 176 -14.14 10.99 -5.70
CA ASP A 176 -13.06 11.52 -4.83
C ASP A 176 -13.68 12.42 -3.74
N PRO A 177 -13.19 12.39 -2.48
CA PRO A 177 -12.09 11.55 -1.97
C PRO A 177 -12.44 10.07 -1.81
N LEU A 178 -11.40 9.24 -1.68
CA LEU A 178 -11.49 7.84 -1.23
C LEU A 178 -11.05 7.76 0.25
N TYR A 179 -10.41 6.66 0.66
CA TYR A 179 -10.23 6.34 2.06
C TYR A 179 -8.87 6.77 2.65
N LYS A 180 -7.87 7.17 1.85
CA LYS A 180 -6.52 7.50 2.35
C LYS A 180 -6.17 8.97 2.20
N HIS A 181 -5.35 9.44 3.15
CA HIS A 181 -4.80 10.79 3.20
C HIS A 181 -3.27 10.72 3.15
N ILE A 182 -2.70 10.67 1.95
CA ILE A 182 -1.25 10.68 1.72
C ILE A 182 -0.90 11.85 0.81
N PRO A 183 -0.48 13.02 1.33
CA PRO A 183 -0.17 14.19 0.50
C PRO A 183 1.26 14.13 -0.07
N LEU A 184 1.59 13.06 -0.82
CA LEU A 184 2.85 12.91 -1.58
C LEU A 184 2.55 13.00 -3.08
N LEU A 185 2.97 14.05 -3.77
CA LEU A 185 2.85 14.16 -5.23
C LEU A 185 4.23 14.01 -5.88
N ILE A 186 4.36 13.06 -6.79
CA ILE A 186 5.59 12.80 -7.56
C ILE A 186 5.37 13.28 -9.00
N ASN A 187 6.35 14.01 -9.52
CA ASN A 187 6.50 14.31 -10.94
C ASN A 187 7.72 13.53 -11.47
N ALA A 188 7.50 12.64 -12.43
CA ALA A 188 8.51 11.78 -13.02
C ALA A 188 8.68 12.09 -14.52
N THR A 189 9.94 12.10 -14.96
CA THR A 189 10.35 12.28 -16.35
C THR A 189 11.42 11.23 -16.70
N PRO A 190 11.75 11.04 -17.99
CA PRO A 190 12.85 10.16 -18.39
C PRO A 190 14.21 10.54 -17.78
N ASP A 191 14.39 11.80 -17.41
CA ASP A 191 15.66 12.38 -16.98
C ASP A 191 15.72 12.66 -15.47
N GLY A 192 14.66 12.36 -14.72
CA GLY A 192 14.61 12.62 -13.28
C GLY A 192 13.23 12.59 -12.65
N CYS A 193 13.19 12.60 -11.33
CA CYS A 193 11.95 12.66 -10.54
C CYS A 193 12.04 13.70 -9.42
N VAL A 194 10.90 14.30 -9.09
CA VAL A 194 10.73 15.15 -7.90
C VAL A 194 9.43 14.83 -7.17
N GLY A 195 9.51 14.52 -5.88
CA GLY A 195 8.37 14.35 -4.97
C GLY A 195 8.19 15.59 -4.08
N ILE A 196 6.94 15.93 -3.77
CA ILE A 196 6.58 16.95 -2.76
C ILE A 196 5.66 16.27 -1.75
N PHE A 197 6.06 16.27 -0.48
CA PHE A 197 5.32 15.60 0.61
C PHE A 197 5.02 16.56 1.77
N SER A 198 3.76 16.68 2.15
CA SER A 198 3.35 17.41 3.36
C SER A 198 3.15 16.47 4.55
N THR A 199 3.55 16.90 5.75
CA THR A 199 3.38 16.11 6.98
C THR A 199 2.03 16.30 7.65
N SER A 200 1.16 17.14 7.07
CA SER A 200 -0.08 17.56 7.71
C SER A 200 -1.19 16.51 7.65
N HIS A 201 -1.86 16.32 8.79
CA HIS A 201 -3.09 15.55 8.91
C HIS A 201 -4.35 16.40 8.60
N ALA A 202 -4.18 17.70 8.34
CA ALA A 202 -5.27 18.60 7.99
C ALA A 202 -5.79 18.28 6.59
N ARG A 203 -7.05 18.63 6.37
CA ARG A 203 -7.65 18.56 5.04
C ARG A 203 -6.96 19.51 4.07
N GLY A 204 -7.09 19.20 2.79
CA GLY A 204 -6.59 20.06 1.75
C GLY A 204 -7.09 19.69 0.38
N TYR A 205 -6.36 20.18 -0.61
CA TYR A 205 -6.70 20.08 -2.02
C TYR A 205 -5.42 20.11 -2.87
N CYS A 206 -5.40 19.33 -3.95
CA CYS A 206 -4.34 19.35 -4.93
C CYS A 206 -4.92 19.50 -6.34
N SER A 207 -4.49 20.51 -7.09
CA SER A 207 -4.70 20.61 -8.54
C SER A 207 -3.40 20.37 -9.27
N ILE A 208 -3.44 19.53 -10.31
CA ILE A 208 -2.27 19.10 -11.06
C ILE A 208 -2.47 19.51 -12.52
N GLY A 209 -2.12 20.75 -12.87
CA GLY A 209 -2.21 21.25 -14.25
C GLY A 209 -3.63 21.38 -14.81
N SER A 210 -4.67 21.19 -13.99
CA SER A 210 -6.08 21.37 -14.36
C SER A 210 -6.55 22.82 -14.25
N LEU A 211 -5.91 23.62 -13.39
CA LEU A 211 -6.10 25.06 -13.32
C LEU A 211 -5.14 25.76 -14.28
N MET A 212 -5.60 26.89 -14.83
CA MET A 212 -4.87 27.68 -15.81
C MET A 212 -5.17 29.17 -15.61
N ASP A 213 -4.16 30.00 -15.86
CA ASP A 213 -4.24 31.45 -15.92
C ASP A 213 -3.58 31.98 -17.19
N GLY A 214 -4.04 33.13 -17.72
CA GLY A 214 -3.49 33.69 -18.96
C GLY A 214 -2.04 34.18 -18.85
N MET A 215 -1.60 34.57 -17.65
CA MET A 215 -0.24 35.04 -17.38
C MET A 215 0.71 33.87 -17.11
N TRP A 216 0.23 32.81 -16.46
CA TRP A 216 1.08 31.72 -15.96
C TRP A 216 0.89 30.37 -16.66
N GLY A 217 -0.09 30.24 -17.55
CA GLY A 217 -0.47 28.97 -18.14
C GLY A 217 -1.03 28.01 -17.08
N ARG A 218 -0.77 26.72 -17.27
CA ARG A 218 -1.13 25.66 -16.31
C ARG A 218 -0.13 25.63 -15.16
N PHE A 219 -0.61 25.36 -13.95
CA PHE A 219 0.20 25.23 -12.74
C PHE A 219 -0.33 24.12 -11.85
N LYS A 220 0.46 23.73 -10.86
CA LYS A 220 0.01 22.86 -9.76
C LYS A 220 -0.21 23.73 -8.52
N VAL A 221 -1.19 23.36 -7.71
CA VAL A 221 -1.42 23.99 -6.41
C VAL A 221 -1.75 22.93 -5.37
N TYR A 222 -1.00 22.95 -4.27
CA TYR A 222 -1.34 22.29 -3.02
C TYR A 222 -1.95 23.33 -2.08
N ARG A 223 -3.14 23.05 -1.53
CA ARG A 223 -3.79 23.88 -0.52
C ARG A 223 -4.00 23.07 0.75
N GLN A 224 -3.66 23.64 1.88
CA GLN A 224 -3.91 23.09 3.20
C GLN A 224 -4.90 23.99 3.93
N ASP A 225 -5.98 23.41 4.43
CA ASP A 225 -7.10 24.19 4.97
C ASP A 225 -6.73 24.93 6.28
N TYR A 226 -5.74 24.45 7.04
CA TYR A 226 -5.36 25.00 8.35
C TYR A 226 -3.84 24.98 8.57
N GLY A 227 -3.31 25.97 9.29
CA GLY A 227 -1.92 26.01 9.73
C GLY A 227 -0.92 26.43 8.66
N GLY A 228 0.35 26.44 9.03
CA GLY A 228 1.48 26.73 8.14
C GLY A 228 1.91 25.52 7.31
N LEU A 229 2.76 25.77 6.32
CA LEU A 229 3.28 24.76 5.40
C LEU A 229 4.55 24.12 5.96
N GLU A 230 4.61 22.80 5.94
CA GLU A 230 5.84 22.03 6.02
C GLU A 230 5.82 20.99 4.91
N GLU A 231 6.73 21.12 3.94
CA GLU A 231 6.86 20.19 2.83
C GLU A 231 8.29 19.70 2.68
N TYR A 232 8.43 18.45 2.26
CA TYR A 232 9.69 17.85 1.87
C TYR A 232 9.74 17.73 0.35
N LEU A 233 10.83 18.20 -0.25
CA LEU A 233 11.14 17.96 -1.64
C LEU A 233 12.10 16.77 -1.71
N LEU A 234 11.66 15.71 -2.40
CA LEU A 234 12.41 14.48 -2.65
C LEU A 234 12.91 14.55 -4.09
N VAL A 235 14.19 14.34 -4.33
CA VAL A 235 14.82 14.57 -5.63
C VAL A 235 15.71 13.37 -5.97
N GLY A 236 15.42 12.73 -7.10
CA GLY A 236 16.08 11.51 -7.54
C GLY A 236 16.18 11.42 -9.05
N LYS A 237 16.97 10.48 -9.57
CA LYS A 237 17.06 10.23 -11.01
C LYS A 237 15.91 9.33 -11.49
N THR A 238 15.42 8.47 -10.61
CA THR A 238 14.42 7.45 -10.91
C THR A 238 13.29 7.45 -9.87
N LEU A 239 12.18 6.81 -10.20
CA LEU A 239 11.09 6.61 -9.25
C LEU A 239 11.51 5.77 -8.01
N PRO A 240 12.31 4.69 -8.16
CA PRO A 240 12.96 4.02 -7.02
C PRO A 240 13.65 4.96 -6.03
N ASP A 241 14.42 5.95 -6.52
CA ASP A 241 15.13 6.91 -5.66
C ASP A 241 14.14 7.69 -4.79
N ILE A 242 13.04 8.18 -5.37
CA ILE A 242 12.02 8.94 -4.65
C ILE A 242 11.33 8.08 -3.58
N VAL A 243 10.96 6.85 -3.93
CA VAL A 243 10.30 5.93 -2.98
C VAL A 243 11.24 5.57 -1.82
N HIS A 244 12.53 5.36 -2.10
CA HIS A 244 13.53 5.09 -1.06
C HIS A 244 13.75 6.29 -0.14
N ILE A 245 13.92 7.50 -0.68
CA ILE A 245 14.03 8.74 0.11
C ILE A 245 12.76 8.95 0.96
N TYR A 246 11.59 8.62 0.41
CA TYR A 246 10.32 8.72 1.13
C TYR A 246 10.27 7.72 2.29
N ALA A 247 10.69 6.47 2.09
CA ALA A 247 10.77 5.47 3.17
C ALA A 247 11.78 5.85 4.25
N ASP A 248 12.95 6.37 3.89
CA ASP A 248 13.93 6.92 4.84
C ASP A 248 13.39 8.09 5.68
N LEU A 249 12.38 8.78 5.15
CA LEU A 249 11.71 9.87 5.82
C LEU A 249 10.55 9.37 6.71
N VAL A 250 9.66 8.50 6.23
CA VAL A 250 8.41 8.17 6.95
C VAL A 250 8.40 6.81 7.65
N GLY A 251 9.36 5.94 7.30
CA GLY A 251 9.46 4.55 7.75
C GLY A 251 9.29 3.57 6.59
N TYR A 252 9.98 2.43 6.69
CA TYR A 252 9.88 1.35 5.71
C TYR A 252 8.60 0.52 5.89
N PRO A 253 8.07 -0.11 4.83
CA PRO A 253 6.93 -1.02 4.93
C PRO A 253 7.11 -2.08 6.03
N LEU A 254 6.10 -2.32 6.84
CA LEU A 254 6.17 -3.33 7.90
C LEU A 254 6.16 -4.75 7.34
N LEU A 255 6.77 -5.67 8.10
CA LEU A 255 6.68 -7.09 7.82
C LEU A 255 5.25 -7.60 7.99
N VAL A 256 4.79 -8.41 7.04
CA VAL A 256 3.48 -9.05 7.04
C VAL A 256 3.65 -10.54 7.39
N PRO A 257 2.78 -11.14 8.23
CA PRO A 257 2.84 -12.58 8.49
C PRO A 257 2.69 -13.41 7.21
N ARG A 258 3.46 -14.49 7.08
CA ARG A 258 3.51 -15.30 5.85
C ARG A 258 2.13 -15.85 5.46
N TRP A 259 1.32 -16.25 6.43
CA TRP A 259 -0.04 -16.75 6.19
C TRP A 259 -0.96 -15.75 5.49
N ALA A 260 -0.74 -14.43 5.67
CA ALA A 260 -1.60 -13.40 5.11
C ALA A 260 -1.47 -13.28 3.58
N PHE A 261 -0.46 -13.91 2.98
CA PHE A 261 -0.30 -14.01 1.54
C PHE A 261 -1.15 -15.13 0.93
N GLY A 262 -1.80 -15.99 1.71
CA GLY A 262 -2.76 -16.96 1.19
C GLY A 262 -4.10 -16.32 0.77
N TYR A 263 -5.10 -17.16 0.55
CA TYR A 263 -6.48 -16.69 0.30
C TYR A 263 -7.14 -16.24 1.60
N LEU A 264 -7.56 -14.98 1.63
CA LEU A 264 -8.37 -14.39 2.70
C LEU A 264 -9.85 -14.36 2.28
N ALA A 265 -10.66 -15.20 2.91
CA ALA A 265 -12.11 -15.17 2.73
C ALA A 265 -12.74 -14.01 3.51
N GLY A 266 -13.96 -13.66 3.15
CA GLY A 266 -14.73 -12.60 3.79
C GLY A 266 -16.18 -12.65 3.34
N GLY A 267 -16.96 -11.66 3.75
CA GLY A 267 -18.37 -11.55 3.42
C GLY A 267 -19.21 -11.18 4.64
N MET A 268 -19.91 -10.04 4.56
CA MET A 268 -20.71 -9.53 5.69
C MET A 268 -21.71 -10.56 6.22
N LYS A 269 -22.36 -11.31 5.31
CA LYS A 269 -23.41 -12.30 5.62
C LYS A 269 -22.96 -13.34 6.65
N TYR A 270 -21.74 -13.86 6.55
CA TYR A 270 -21.27 -14.95 7.41
C TYR A 270 -21.29 -14.59 8.89
N SER A 271 -20.99 -13.34 9.21
CA SER A 271 -21.02 -12.82 10.59
C SER A 271 -22.41 -12.36 11.05
N MET A 272 -23.40 -12.36 10.16
CA MET A 272 -24.72 -11.76 10.38
C MET A 272 -25.87 -12.77 10.49
N THR A 273 -25.64 -14.06 10.24
CA THR A 273 -26.73 -15.06 10.28
C THR A 273 -27.14 -15.37 11.72
N ASP A 274 -28.44 -15.32 11.99
CA ASP A 274 -29.02 -15.70 13.28
C ASP A 274 -29.51 -17.17 13.30
N ASP A 275 -29.97 -17.71 12.16
CA ASP A 275 -30.39 -19.12 12.04
C ASP A 275 -29.96 -19.70 10.66
N PRO A 276 -29.03 -20.67 10.61
CA PRO A 276 -28.22 -21.12 11.74
C PRO A 276 -27.34 -19.97 12.29
N PRO A 277 -26.89 -20.04 13.57
CA PRO A 277 -26.00 -19.05 14.14
C PRO A 277 -24.73 -18.87 13.29
N ALA A 278 -24.23 -17.63 13.19
CA ALA A 278 -23.03 -17.29 12.41
C ALA A 278 -21.83 -18.22 12.66
N SER A 279 -21.59 -18.60 13.92
CA SER A 279 -20.56 -19.57 14.28
C SER A 279 -20.70 -20.90 13.53
N GLN A 280 -21.92 -21.41 13.35
CA GLN A 280 -22.21 -22.61 12.56
C GLN A 280 -22.07 -22.35 11.05
N SER A 281 -22.66 -21.28 10.52
CA SER A 281 -22.53 -20.91 9.10
C SER A 281 -21.07 -20.81 8.65
N MET A 282 -20.19 -20.29 9.52
CA MET A 282 -18.76 -20.19 9.25
C MET A 282 -18.07 -21.56 9.31
N MET A 283 -18.46 -22.46 10.21
CA MET A 283 -17.96 -23.85 10.18
C MET A 283 -18.41 -24.61 8.94
N GLU A 284 -19.63 -24.36 8.44
CA GLU A 284 -20.11 -24.91 7.17
C GLU A 284 -19.29 -24.37 5.98
N PHE A 285 -18.90 -23.09 6.01
CA PHE A 285 -17.96 -22.51 5.04
C PHE A 285 -16.60 -23.24 5.06
N ALA A 286 -16.05 -23.50 6.25
CA ALA A 286 -14.80 -24.27 6.39
C ALA A 286 -14.93 -25.70 5.82
N ALA A 287 -16.07 -26.36 6.04
CA ALA A 287 -16.36 -27.66 5.45
C ALA A 287 -16.42 -27.61 3.92
N LYS A 288 -17.03 -26.56 3.34
CA LYS A 288 -17.08 -26.37 1.87
C LYS A 288 -15.73 -26.12 1.23
N LEU A 289 -14.81 -25.43 1.92
CA LEU A 289 -13.43 -25.29 1.47
C LEU A 289 -12.77 -26.67 1.28
N LYS A 290 -12.97 -27.59 2.22
CA LYS A 290 -12.50 -28.98 2.13
C LYS A 290 -13.21 -29.75 1.02
N GLU A 291 -14.53 -29.64 0.91
CA GLU A 291 -15.34 -30.28 -0.15
C GLU A 291 -14.83 -29.89 -1.55
N HIS A 292 -14.55 -28.60 -1.74
CA HIS A 292 -14.10 -28.07 -3.02
C HIS A 292 -12.59 -28.11 -3.20
N ASP A 293 -11.80 -28.55 -2.22
CA ASP A 293 -10.33 -28.58 -2.27
C ASP A 293 -9.72 -27.19 -2.54
N ILE A 294 -10.21 -26.18 -1.82
CA ILE A 294 -9.76 -24.79 -1.91
C ILE A 294 -9.07 -24.38 -0.60
N PRO A 295 -7.76 -24.08 -0.62
CA PRO A 295 -7.05 -23.66 0.59
C PRO A 295 -7.41 -22.22 1.00
N CYS A 296 -7.58 -21.98 2.30
CA CYS A 296 -7.89 -20.65 2.87
C CYS A 296 -7.04 -20.40 4.11
N SER A 297 -6.41 -19.23 4.20
CA SER A 297 -5.48 -18.89 5.29
C SER A 297 -6.13 -18.05 6.38
N GLY A 298 -7.18 -17.30 6.04
CA GLY A 298 -7.86 -16.45 7.00
C GLY A 298 -9.25 -16.02 6.56
N MET A 299 -10.04 -15.56 7.52
CA MET A 299 -11.41 -15.09 7.35
C MET A 299 -11.55 -13.68 7.93
N GLN A 300 -11.94 -12.74 7.09
CA GLN A 300 -12.35 -11.39 7.44
C GLN A 300 -13.73 -11.44 8.08
N MET A 301 -13.71 -11.52 9.41
CA MET A 301 -14.89 -11.51 10.24
C MET A 301 -15.41 -10.07 10.30
N SER A 302 -16.28 -9.75 9.33
CA SER A 302 -17.01 -8.48 9.27
C SER A 302 -17.78 -8.22 10.57
N SER A 303 -18.20 -6.97 10.78
CA SER A 303 -18.73 -6.50 12.07
C SER A 303 -20.05 -7.13 12.54
N GLY A 304 -20.61 -8.13 11.86
CA GLY A 304 -21.84 -8.80 12.28
C GLY A 304 -21.74 -9.51 13.63
N TYR A 305 -20.53 -9.95 14.03
CA TYR A 305 -20.28 -10.52 15.36
C TYR A 305 -20.51 -9.51 16.51
N THR A 306 -20.55 -8.21 16.18
CA THR A 306 -20.75 -7.12 17.14
C THR A 306 -22.16 -6.55 17.18
N VAL A 307 -23.07 -7.04 16.33
CA VAL A 307 -24.45 -6.53 16.29
C VAL A 307 -25.19 -6.99 17.53
N ALA A 308 -25.82 -6.06 18.26
CA ALA A 308 -26.54 -6.34 19.49
C ALA A 308 -27.60 -7.44 19.32
N GLU A 309 -27.81 -8.24 20.37
CA GLU A 309 -28.85 -9.29 20.38
C GLU A 309 -30.26 -8.72 20.55
N THR A 310 -30.39 -7.59 21.22
CA THR A 310 -31.67 -6.93 21.48
C THR A 310 -31.81 -5.66 20.65
N GLU A 311 -33.05 -5.22 20.43
CA GLU A 311 -33.28 -3.94 19.78
C GLU A 311 -32.75 -2.77 20.63
N PRO A 312 -32.15 -1.74 20.00
CA PRO A 312 -31.89 -1.62 18.57
C PRO A 312 -30.71 -2.49 18.10
N LYS A 313 -30.91 -3.29 17.04
CA LYS A 313 -29.89 -4.19 16.43
C LYS A 313 -28.72 -3.44 15.78
N THR A 314 -27.87 -2.87 16.60
CA THR A 314 -26.79 -1.96 16.20
C THR A 314 -25.42 -2.55 16.50
N ARG A 315 -24.38 -2.14 15.75
CA ARG A 315 -22.99 -2.59 15.96
C ARG A 315 -22.39 -1.96 17.21
N ASN A 316 -21.94 -2.83 18.11
CA ASN A 316 -21.30 -2.45 19.35
C ASN A 316 -19.88 -3.03 19.41
N VAL A 317 -18.89 -2.25 18.96
CA VAL A 317 -17.47 -2.68 18.94
C VAL A 317 -17.03 -3.24 20.31
N PHE A 318 -16.22 -4.30 20.30
CA PHE A 318 -15.82 -5.07 21.50
C PHE A 318 -16.94 -5.78 22.27
N THR A 319 -18.15 -5.87 21.71
CA THR A 319 -19.25 -6.65 22.29
C THR A 319 -19.56 -7.86 21.39
N TRP A 320 -19.43 -9.08 21.89
CA TRP A 320 -19.85 -10.28 21.15
C TRP A 320 -21.37 -10.45 21.18
N ASN A 321 -21.96 -10.78 20.03
CA ASN A 321 -23.29 -11.34 19.95
C ASN A 321 -23.26 -12.83 20.35
N LYS A 322 -23.79 -13.17 21.53
CA LYS A 322 -23.77 -14.52 22.09
C LYS A 322 -24.83 -15.44 21.52
N HIS A 323 -25.84 -14.93 20.80
CA HIS A 323 -26.72 -15.79 19.99
C HIS A 323 -25.97 -16.35 18.79
N ARG A 324 -25.24 -15.50 18.08
CA ARG A 324 -24.45 -15.85 16.89
C ARG A 324 -23.17 -16.62 17.22
N PHE A 325 -22.51 -16.22 18.31
CA PHE A 325 -21.27 -16.79 18.83
C PHE A 325 -21.39 -17.07 20.34
N PRO A 326 -22.06 -18.18 20.74
CA PRO A 326 -22.29 -18.50 22.16
C PRO A 326 -20.99 -18.66 22.98
N ASP A 327 -19.98 -19.30 22.37
CA ASP A 327 -18.63 -19.47 22.91
C ASP A 327 -17.60 -18.97 21.88
N PRO A 328 -17.28 -17.65 21.88
CA PRO A 328 -16.36 -17.09 20.90
C PRO A 328 -14.98 -17.76 20.94
N LYS A 329 -14.44 -18.02 22.13
CA LYS A 329 -13.12 -18.64 22.26
C LYS A 329 -13.12 -20.08 21.74
N GLY A 330 -14.08 -20.89 22.15
CA GLY A 330 -14.19 -22.28 21.67
C GLY A 330 -14.41 -22.35 20.16
N TRP A 331 -15.16 -21.41 19.60
CA TRP A 331 -15.35 -21.28 18.15
C TRP A 331 -14.07 -20.84 17.42
N ILE A 332 -13.34 -19.84 17.93
CA ILE A 332 -12.03 -19.42 17.39
C ILE A 332 -11.07 -20.62 17.37
N ASP A 333 -10.94 -21.33 18.49
CA ASP A 333 -10.08 -22.51 18.60
C ASP A 333 -10.50 -23.63 17.61
N ALA A 334 -11.79 -23.77 17.31
CA ALA A 334 -12.29 -24.71 16.30
C ALA A 334 -11.96 -24.26 14.88
N TYR A 335 -12.05 -22.96 14.59
CA TYR A 335 -11.71 -22.39 13.28
C TYR A 335 -10.20 -22.46 12.99
N HIS A 336 -9.35 -22.27 14.01
CA HIS A 336 -7.92 -22.49 13.92
C HIS A 336 -7.55 -23.94 13.62
N LYS A 337 -8.31 -24.94 14.10
CA LYS A 337 -8.13 -26.37 13.72
C LYS A 337 -8.48 -26.66 12.26
N GLU A 338 -9.24 -25.77 11.62
CA GLU A 338 -9.51 -25.83 10.19
C GLU A 338 -8.42 -25.11 9.36
N GLY A 339 -7.40 -24.53 10.01
CA GLY A 339 -6.29 -23.81 9.37
C GLY A 339 -6.58 -22.33 9.11
N ILE A 340 -7.74 -21.83 9.54
CA ILE A 340 -8.23 -20.50 9.15
C ILE A 340 -8.07 -19.53 10.31
N ARG A 341 -7.28 -18.48 10.10
CA ARG A 341 -7.09 -17.37 11.05
C ARG A 341 -8.22 -16.34 10.98
N LEU A 342 -8.44 -15.60 12.05
CA LEU A 342 -9.53 -14.64 12.16
C LEU A 342 -9.04 -13.19 12.16
N ILE A 343 -9.65 -12.40 11.28
CA ILE A 343 -9.38 -10.98 11.09
C ILE A 343 -10.62 -10.21 11.57
N ALA A 344 -10.57 -9.61 12.77
CA ALA A 344 -11.74 -9.02 13.41
C ALA A 344 -11.94 -7.55 13.03
N ASN A 345 -13.08 -7.24 12.44
CA ASN A 345 -13.49 -5.86 12.14
C ASN A 345 -13.76 -5.06 13.43
N VAL A 346 -13.13 -3.90 13.57
CA VAL A 346 -13.32 -2.95 14.67
C VAL A 346 -13.48 -1.54 14.13
N LYS A 347 -14.35 -0.74 14.77
CA LYS A 347 -14.73 0.60 14.29
C LYS A 347 -14.47 1.67 15.36
N PRO A 348 -13.89 2.85 15.03
CA PRO A 348 -13.40 3.83 16.00
C PRO A 348 -14.50 4.75 16.54
N TYR A 349 -15.70 4.22 16.74
CA TYR A 349 -16.83 4.98 17.22
C TYR A 349 -17.79 4.09 18.01
N VAL A 350 -18.56 4.74 18.88
CA VAL A 350 -19.46 4.08 19.82
C VAL A 350 -20.84 4.70 19.67
N LEU A 351 -21.83 3.88 19.30
CA LEU A 351 -23.22 4.31 19.19
C LEU A 351 -23.82 4.56 20.59
N SER A 352 -24.82 5.43 20.66
CA SER A 352 -25.53 5.74 21.91
C SER A 352 -26.21 4.53 22.56
N SER A 353 -26.49 3.49 21.76
CA SER A 353 -27.01 2.18 22.20
C SER A 353 -25.95 1.25 22.79
N HIS A 354 -24.66 1.57 22.69
CA HIS A 354 -23.59 0.76 23.22
C HIS A 354 -23.61 0.73 24.76
N PRO A 355 -23.42 -0.43 25.42
CA PRO A 355 -23.46 -0.53 26.89
C PRO A 355 -22.50 0.42 27.63
N GLU A 356 -21.31 0.67 27.05
CA GLU A 356 -20.31 1.58 27.62
C GLU A 356 -20.42 3.04 27.15
N TYR A 357 -21.42 3.42 26.34
CA TYR A 357 -21.47 4.77 25.75
C TYR A 357 -21.45 5.88 26.81
N GLN A 358 -22.29 5.79 27.85
CA GLN A 358 -22.35 6.83 28.90
C GLN A 358 -21.06 6.92 29.70
N LYS A 359 -20.48 5.76 30.06
CA LYS A 359 -19.18 5.69 30.75
C LYS A 359 -18.07 6.36 29.93
N LEU A 360 -18.02 6.13 28.63
CA LEU A 360 -17.04 6.75 27.73
C LEU A 360 -17.28 8.25 27.55
N LYS A 361 -18.55 8.66 27.45
CA LYS A 361 -18.97 10.06 27.39
C LYS A 361 -18.52 10.82 28.64
N GLU A 362 -18.80 10.27 29.83
CA GLU A 362 -18.39 10.82 31.13
C GLU A 362 -16.87 10.85 31.33
N ALA A 363 -16.15 9.87 30.78
CA ALA A 363 -14.70 9.80 30.85
C ALA A 363 -13.96 10.73 29.85
N GLY A 364 -14.69 11.45 28.99
CA GLY A 364 -14.08 12.32 27.98
C GLY A 364 -13.39 11.56 26.85
N ALA A 365 -13.88 10.37 26.50
CA ALA A 365 -13.30 9.52 25.44
C ALA A 365 -13.68 9.93 24.01
N PHE A 366 -14.63 10.86 23.84
CA PHE A 366 -15.08 11.38 22.55
C PHE A 366 -14.62 12.82 22.34
N PHE A 367 -14.59 13.29 21.09
CA PHE A 367 -14.37 14.70 20.80
C PHE A 367 -15.37 15.59 21.56
N THR A 368 -15.01 16.84 21.81
CA THR A 368 -15.93 17.83 22.38
C THR A 368 -16.47 18.74 21.28
N ASP A 369 -17.78 18.96 21.25
CA ASP A 369 -18.38 19.90 20.31
C ASP A 369 -18.15 21.33 20.79
N SER A 370 -17.43 22.12 19.99
CA SER A 370 -17.12 23.53 20.28
C SER A 370 -18.34 24.43 20.50
N LEU A 371 -19.52 24.07 19.97
CA LEU A 371 -20.72 24.89 20.07
C LEU A 371 -21.51 24.62 21.35
N THR A 372 -21.60 23.35 21.75
CA THR A 372 -22.37 22.91 22.92
C THR A 372 -21.51 22.72 24.16
N LEU A 373 -20.19 22.60 23.99
CA LEU A 373 -19.20 22.26 25.02
C LEU A 373 -19.45 20.90 25.68
N ALA A 374 -20.27 20.04 25.06
CA ALA A 374 -20.52 18.67 25.47
C ALA A 374 -19.76 17.70 24.55
N SER A 375 -19.74 16.41 24.90
CA SER A 375 -19.22 15.38 23.99
C SER A 375 -19.95 15.44 22.65
N ALA A 376 -19.18 15.49 21.58
CA ALA A 376 -19.65 15.57 20.22
C ALA A 376 -20.42 14.32 19.81
N GLU A 377 -21.51 14.54 19.09
CA GLU A 377 -22.35 13.47 18.56
C GLU A 377 -22.37 13.54 17.03
N ALA A 378 -22.23 12.38 16.39
CA ALA A 378 -22.30 12.21 14.94
C ALA A 378 -23.36 11.17 14.58
N ARG A 379 -23.81 11.18 13.32
CA ARG A 379 -24.52 10.04 12.74
C ARG A 379 -23.48 9.07 12.17
N LEU A 380 -23.44 7.87 12.73
CA LEU A 380 -22.45 6.85 12.47
C LEU A 380 -23.12 5.62 11.88
N TRP A 381 -22.36 4.83 11.14
CA TRP A 381 -22.87 3.58 10.58
C TRP A 381 -23.27 2.61 11.69
N SER A 382 -24.53 2.18 11.67
CA SER A 382 -25.14 1.43 12.78
C SER A 382 -25.44 -0.03 12.45
N ALA A 383 -26.06 -0.31 11.30
CA ALA A 383 -26.62 -1.61 10.93
C ALA A 383 -26.43 -1.91 9.42
N GLY A 384 -27.46 -2.06 8.61
CA GLY A 384 -27.30 -2.32 7.17
C GLY A 384 -26.63 -1.18 6.37
N GLY A 385 -26.49 -1.40 5.07
CA GLY A 385 -26.05 -0.38 4.11
C GLY A 385 -26.89 0.90 4.24
N GLY A 386 -26.26 2.03 4.52
CA GLY A 386 -26.95 3.32 4.66
C GLY A 386 -27.72 3.54 5.97
N GLU A 387 -27.69 2.58 6.91
CA GLU A 387 -28.34 2.74 8.21
C GLU A 387 -27.43 3.45 9.22
N SER A 388 -27.94 4.50 9.87
CA SER A 388 -27.16 5.32 10.81
C SER A 388 -27.82 5.50 12.17
N GLY A 389 -26.99 5.59 13.21
CA GLY A 389 -27.37 5.87 14.59
C GLY A 389 -26.56 7.03 15.16
N VAL A 390 -27.07 7.67 16.21
CA VAL A 390 -26.33 8.72 16.94
C VAL A 390 -25.28 8.06 17.83
N GLY A 391 -24.07 8.60 17.87
CA GLY A 391 -23.00 8.19 18.78
C GLY A 391 -21.82 9.13 18.75
N GLY A 392 -20.71 8.73 19.35
CA GLY A 392 -19.47 9.51 19.43
C GLY A 392 -18.33 8.82 18.68
N HIS A 393 -17.53 9.60 17.96
CA HIS A 393 -16.21 9.14 17.53
C HIS A 393 -15.27 9.12 18.73
N ILE A 394 -14.48 8.05 18.85
CA ILE A 394 -13.40 7.98 19.83
C ILE A 394 -12.35 9.02 19.45
N ASP A 395 -12.03 9.89 20.39
CA ASP A 395 -10.91 10.79 20.30
C ASP A 395 -9.66 10.04 20.78
N PHE A 396 -8.78 9.65 19.86
CA PHE A 396 -7.54 8.96 20.20
C PHE A 396 -6.46 9.89 20.75
N THR A 397 -6.72 11.20 20.77
CA THR A 397 -5.91 12.15 21.54
C THR A 397 -6.36 12.21 23.01
N SER A 398 -7.51 11.61 23.35
CA SER A 398 -7.96 11.40 24.72
C SER A 398 -7.31 10.15 25.30
N ARG A 399 -6.70 10.27 26.48
CA ARG A 399 -6.17 9.12 27.23
C ARG A 399 -7.25 8.09 27.52
N ALA A 400 -8.47 8.54 27.83
CA ALA A 400 -9.59 7.65 28.10
C ALA A 400 -10.01 6.86 26.85
N GLY A 401 -10.09 7.54 25.70
CA GLY A 401 -10.42 6.91 24.42
C GLY A 401 -9.35 5.95 23.94
N TYR A 402 -8.09 6.38 23.97
CA TYR A 402 -6.92 5.57 23.59
C TYR A 402 -6.82 4.30 24.43
N GLN A 403 -6.89 4.41 25.76
CA GLN A 403 -6.73 3.27 26.66
C GLN A 403 -7.91 2.28 26.60
N TRP A 404 -9.13 2.77 26.41
CA TRP A 404 -10.28 1.89 26.23
C TRP A 404 -10.14 1.05 24.95
N TRP A 405 -9.72 1.67 23.85
CA TRP A 405 -9.43 0.96 22.61
C TRP A 405 -8.32 -0.08 22.80
N TYR A 406 -7.21 0.34 23.42
CA TYR A 406 -6.06 -0.51 23.72
C TYR A 406 -6.46 -1.80 24.45
N GLU A 407 -7.24 -1.69 25.53
CA GLU A 407 -7.70 -2.86 26.29
C GLU A 407 -8.72 -3.71 25.53
N GLY A 408 -9.59 -3.11 24.72
CA GLY A 408 -10.50 -3.84 23.83
C GLY A 408 -9.76 -4.70 22.82
N ILE A 409 -8.69 -4.18 22.21
CA ILE A 409 -7.82 -4.95 21.32
C ILE A 409 -7.11 -6.06 22.09
N ARG A 410 -6.55 -5.79 23.27
CA ARG A 410 -5.93 -6.82 24.12
C ARG A 410 -6.92 -7.94 24.46
N GLN A 411 -8.19 -7.61 24.70
CA GLN A 411 -9.22 -8.62 24.94
C GLN A 411 -9.43 -9.51 23.71
N LEU A 412 -9.64 -8.94 22.52
CA LEU A 412 -9.79 -9.72 21.28
C LEU A 412 -8.57 -10.63 21.03
N LYS A 413 -7.36 -10.12 21.26
CA LYS A 413 -6.12 -10.91 21.14
C LYS A 413 -6.07 -12.06 22.16
N ARG A 414 -6.45 -11.83 23.43
CA ARG A 414 -6.55 -12.90 24.46
C ARG A 414 -7.58 -13.97 24.11
N GLU A 415 -8.64 -13.61 23.39
CA GLU A 415 -9.67 -14.54 22.92
C GLU A 415 -9.19 -15.41 21.74
N GLY A 416 -8.15 -14.97 21.02
CA GLY A 416 -7.50 -15.71 19.94
C GLY A 416 -7.64 -15.06 18.55
N ILE A 417 -8.08 -13.80 18.45
CA ILE A 417 -8.09 -13.08 17.17
C ILE A 417 -6.65 -12.87 16.67
N ASP A 418 -6.39 -13.21 15.41
CA ASP A 418 -5.05 -13.15 14.82
C ASP A 418 -4.70 -11.74 14.31
N CYS A 419 -5.67 -11.05 13.71
CA CYS A 419 -5.48 -9.76 13.04
C CYS A 419 -6.59 -8.77 13.38
N ILE A 420 -6.21 -7.52 13.58
CA ILE A 420 -7.16 -6.42 13.82
C ILE A 420 -7.42 -5.71 12.50
N TRP A 421 -8.70 -5.60 12.15
CA TRP A 421 -9.18 -4.87 10.98
C TRP A 421 -9.80 -3.54 11.41
N ASN A 422 -8.98 -2.50 11.39
CA ASN A 422 -9.37 -1.11 11.63
C ASN A 422 -10.20 -0.59 10.44
N ASP A 423 -11.51 -0.47 10.64
CA ASP A 423 -12.48 -0.12 9.61
C ASP A 423 -13.23 1.17 9.96
N ASN A 424 -13.81 1.85 8.96
CA ASN A 424 -14.49 3.13 9.09
C ASN A 424 -13.68 4.22 9.85
N ASN A 425 -12.36 4.23 9.65
CA ASN A 425 -11.43 5.07 10.37
C ASN A 425 -10.95 6.29 9.57
N GLU A 426 -11.79 6.81 8.68
CA GLU A 426 -11.55 8.03 7.90
C GLU A 426 -11.82 9.31 8.70
N TYR A 427 -12.53 9.21 9.84
CA TYR A 427 -12.95 10.34 10.67
C TYR A 427 -13.72 11.41 9.90
N THR A 428 -14.78 10.99 9.20
CA THR A 428 -15.75 11.91 8.57
C THR A 428 -16.57 12.64 9.62
N ILE A 429 -16.00 13.71 10.17
CA ILE A 429 -16.64 14.58 11.15
C ILE A 429 -17.43 15.72 10.48
N PRO A 430 -18.55 16.16 11.08
CA PRO A 430 -19.43 17.18 10.49
C PRO A 430 -18.95 18.62 10.72
N HIS A 431 -18.02 18.85 11.66
CA HIS A 431 -17.59 20.20 12.05
C HIS A 431 -16.11 20.22 12.44
N ASP A 432 -15.29 21.00 11.72
CA ASP A 432 -13.83 21.09 11.97
C ASP A 432 -13.48 21.84 13.27
N GLY A 433 -14.42 22.56 13.87
CA GLY A 433 -14.24 23.19 15.18
C GLY A 433 -14.35 22.23 16.37
N TRP A 434 -14.75 20.96 16.16
CA TRP A 434 -14.72 19.97 17.23
C TRP A 434 -13.34 19.89 17.87
N GLN A 435 -13.31 19.61 19.16
CA GLN A 435 -12.13 19.75 19.99
C GLN A 435 -11.56 18.39 20.38
N CYS A 436 -10.25 18.26 20.21
CA CYS A 436 -9.42 17.16 20.67
C CYS A 436 -9.11 17.33 22.18
N ALA A 437 -8.98 16.24 22.92
CA ALA A 437 -8.60 16.23 24.33
C ALA A 437 -7.10 16.49 24.55
N LEU A 438 -6.24 15.90 23.71
CA LEU A 438 -4.79 16.11 23.67
C LEU A 438 -4.03 15.75 24.96
N ASP A 439 -4.58 14.88 25.80
CA ASP A 439 -3.98 14.43 27.06
C ASP A 439 -3.34 13.03 26.97
N GLU A 440 -3.42 12.39 25.80
CA GLU A 440 -2.74 11.15 25.46
C GLU A 440 -1.23 11.38 25.19
N PRO A 441 -0.31 10.76 25.98
CA PRO A 441 1.13 11.02 25.86
C PRO A 441 1.76 10.73 24.51
N THR A 442 1.15 9.88 23.67
CA THR A 442 1.67 9.60 22.32
C THR A 442 1.44 10.75 21.34
N VAL A 443 0.61 11.73 21.69
CA VAL A 443 0.39 12.93 20.88
C VAL A 443 1.60 13.84 21.01
N ILE A 444 2.43 13.86 19.96
CA ILE A 444 3.57 14.77 19.85
C ILE A 444 3.08 16.22 19.73
N GLN A 445 3.63 17.11 20.57
CA GLN A 445 3.41 18.55 20.50
C GLN A 445 4.76 19.24 20.39
N GLU A 446 5.14 19.69 19.19
CA GLU A 446 6.44 20.33 18.96
C GLU A 446 6.33 21.73 18.34
N PRO A 447 6.85 22.77 19.01
CA PRO A 447 7.38 22.79 20.39
C PRO A 447 6.33 22.56 21.49
N LYS A 448 6.74 21.92 22.60
CA LYS A 448 5.86 21.55 23.73
C LYS A 448 5.15 22.73 24.42
N SER A 449 5.65 23.95 24.27
CA SER A 449 5.14 25.15 24.94
C SER A 449 4.27 26.04 24.04
N GLY A 450 3.90 25.58 22.84
CA GLY A 450 3.05 26.36 21.94
C GLY A 450 1.58 26.34 22.37
N ASP A 451 0.87 27.44 22.11
CA ASP A 451 -0.59 27.50 22.18
C ASP A 451 -1.17 27.19 20.79
N TYR A 452 -1.64 25.96 20.62
CA TYR A 452 -2.13 25.43 19.35
C TYR A 452 -3.66 25.38 19.27
N GLY A 453 -4.35 25.74 20.36
CA GLY A 453 -5.74 25.37 20.56
C GLY A 453 -5.96 23.85 20.42
N ASN A 454 -7.22 23.45 20.27
CA ASN A 454 -7.61 22.03 20.22
C ASN A 454 -8.58 21.68 19.09
N SER A 455 -8.80 22.58 18.12
CA SER A 455 -9.67 22.30 16.97
C SER A 455 -9.09 21.19 16.09
N ILE A 456 -9.89 20.17 15.80
CA ILE A 456 -9.55 19.04 14.93
C ILE A 456 -9.28 19.47 13.47
N GLY A 457 -9.78 20.62 13.03
CA GLY A 457 -9.40 21.21 11.74
C GLY A 457 -7.89 21.48 11.66
N PHE A 458 -7.33 22.07 12.71
CA PHE A 458 -5.90 22.38 12.81
C PHE A 458 -5.04 21.15 13.13
N TRP A 459 -5.45 20.33 14.10
CA TRP A 459 -4.73 19.09 14.45
C TRP A 459 -4.81 18.02 13.35
N GLY A 460 -5.87 18.07 12.55
CA GLY A 460 -6.11 17.19 11.43
C GLY A 460 -6.88 15.92 11.80
N ARG A 461 -7.92 15.61 11.02
CA ARG A 461 -8.79 14.44 11.23
C ARG A 461 -7.99 13.14 11.18
N ALA A 462 -7.04 13.06 10.26
CA ALA A 462 -6.27 11.85 9.99
C ALA A 462 -5.24 11.51 11.08
N LEU A 463 -5.02 12.40 12.05
CA LEU A 463 -4.24 12.11 13.26
C LEU A 463 -4.85 10.94 14.03
N ASN A 464 -6.18 10.91 14.16
CA ASN A 464 -6.86 9.85 14.90
C ASN A 464 -6.78 8.51 14.18
N THR A 465 -6.72 8.50 12.84
CA THR A 465 -6.43 7.31 12.04
C THR A 465 -5.05 6.72 12.37
N GLU A 466 -4.03 7.58 12.51
CA GLU A 466 -2.69 7.15 12.93
C GLU A 466 -2.70 6.57 14.36
N LEU A 467 -3.29 7.31 15.31
CA LEU A 467 -3.29 6.91 16.72
C LEU A 467 -4.12 5.63 16.97
N MET A 468 -5.20 5.41 16.22
CA MET A 468 -5.93 4.13 16.22
C MET A 468 -5.03 2.98 15.72
N GLY A 469 -4.29 3.19 14.64
CA GLY A 469 -3.31 2.22 14.14
C GLY A 469 -2.27 1.88 15.20
N LYS A 470 -1.70 2.90 15.84
CA LYS A 470 -0.74 2.75 16.94
C LYS A 470 -1.31 1.96 18.11
N SER A 471 -2.50 2.34 18.59
CA SER A 471 -3.16 1.68 19.73
C SER A 471 -3.43 0.20 19.43
N SER A 472 -3.96 -0.13 18.24
CA SER A 472 -4.19 -1.52 17.83
C SER A 472 -2.89 -2.33 17.69
N HIS A 473 -1.84 -1.73 17.13
CA HIS A 473 -0.53 -2.36 16.95
C HIS A 473 0.12 -2.69 18.30
N ASP A 474 0.27 -1.68 19.16
CA ASP A 474 0.98 -1.82 20.43
C ASP A 474 0.23 -2.76 21.38
N ALA A 475 -1.12 -2.68 21.41
CA ALA A 475 -1.96 -3.61 22.17
C ALA A 475 -1.79 -5.07 21.71
N SER A 476 -1.61 -5.30 20.40
CA SER A 476 -1.38 -6.64 19.86
C SER A 476 -0.01 -7.17 20.24
N LEU A 477 1.03 -6.34 20.13
CA LEU A 477 2.40 -6.70 20.50
C LEU A 477 2.53 -7.00 22.00
N ASP A 478 1.78 -6.30 22.85
CA ASP A 478 1.76 -6.54 24.30
C ASP A 478 1.25 -7.92 24.70
N ILE A 479 0.31 -8.49 23.93
CA ILE A 479 -0.24 -9.83 24.18
C ILE A 479 0.64 -10.91 23.54
N GLU A 480 1.19 -10.65 22.35
CA GLU A 480 1.97 -11.60 21.58
C GLU A 480 3.33 -11.01 21.16
N PRO A 481 4.26 -10.77 22.10
CA PRO A 481 5.51 -10.05 21.83
C PRO A 481 6.48 -10.78 20.89
N ALA A 482 6.27 -12.09 20.68
CA ALA A 482 7.04 -12.92 19.77
C ALA A 482 6.44 -13.00 18.35
N GLN A 483 5.30 -12.35 18.10
CA GLN A 483 4.64 -12.33 16.79
C GLN A 483 4.59 -10.90 16.26
N ARG A 484 4.87 -10.73 14.96
CA ARG A 484 4.69 -9.42 14.32
C ARG A 484 3.20 -9.06 14.30
N PRO A 485 2.79 -7.90 14.83
CA PRO A 485 1.40 -7.48 14.78
C PRO A 485 0.91 -7.34 13.34
N PHE A 486 -0.27 -7.88 13.05
CA PHE A 486 -0.92 -7.67 11.76
C PHE A 486 -2.16 -6.81 11.93
N ILE A 487 -2.03 -5.53 11.58
CA ILE A 487 -3.12 -4.57 11.58
C ILE A 487 -3.46 -4.22 10.13
N LEU A 488 -4.69 -4.52 9.74
CA LEU A 488 -5.30 -4.15 8.46
C LEU A 488 -6.09 -2.85 8.66
N THR A 489 -5.85 -1.83 7.84
CA THR A 489 -6.51 -0.52 7.98
C THR A 489 -7.20 -0.06 6.70
N ARG A 490 -8.38 0.58 6.81
CA ARG A 490 -9.07 1.16 5.65
C ARG A 490 -8.48 2.51 5.28
N SER A 491 -8.42 3.40 6.28
CA SER A 491 -7.81 4.70 6.15
C SER A 491 -6.35 4.67 6.59
N ALA A 492 -5.53 5.50 5.93
CA ALA A 492 -4.11 5.58 6.23
C ALA A 492 -3.56 6.98 5.95
N THR A 493 -2.58 7.35 6.76
CA THR A 493 -1.63 8.45 6.53
C THR A 493 -0.21 7.90 6.48
N ALA A 494 0.78 8.71 6.14
CA ALA A 494 2.18 8.30 6.21
C ALA A 494 2.57 7.78 7.61
N GLY A 495 1.99 8.36 8.67
CA GLY A 495 2.26 7.91 10.03
C GLY A 495 1.55 6.62 10.43
N THR A 496 0.37 6.35 9.85
CA THR A 496 -0.34 5.07 10.02
C THR A 496 0.50 3.88 9.54
N LEU A 497 1.35 4.07 8.52
CA LEU A 497 2.16 2.99 7.91
C LEU A 497 3.26 2.44 8.83
N ARG A 498 3.57 3.13 9.94
CA ARG A 498 4.45 2.61 11.00
C ARG A 498 3.81 1.54 11.88
N TYR A 499 2.49 1.39 11.81
CA TYR A 499 1.71 0.53 12.71
C TYR A 499 0.81 -0.45 11.96
N CYS A 500 0.40 -0.11 10.74
CA CYS A 500 -0.48 -0.94 9.91
C CYS A 500 0.28 -1.49 8.71
N ALA A 501 0.53 -2.80 8.71
CA ALA A 501 1.29 -3.47 7.66
C ALA A 501 0.51 -3.65 6.35
N SER A 502 -0.82 -3.59 6.39
CA SER A 502 -1.66 -3.75 5.20
C SER A 502 -2.85 -2.78 5.16
N ALA A 503 -3.25 -2.42 3.95
CA ALA A 503 -4.45 -1.66 3.65
C ALA A 503 -5.16 -2.24 2.42
N TRP A 504 -6.39 -1.82 2.16
CA TRP A 504 -7.12 -2.20 0.93
C TRP A 504 -7.92 -1.02 0.39
N SER A 505 -8.43 -1.12 -0.83
CA SER A 505 -9.11 -0.02 -1.52
C SER A 505 -10.50 0.35 -1.00
N GLY A 506 -10.93 -0.19 0.14
CA GLY A 506 -12.28 -0.03 0.65
C GLY A 506 -13.33 -0.68 -0.25
N ASP A 507 -14.55 -0.15 -0.21
CA ASP A 507 -15.76 -0.80 -0.68
C ASP A 507 -15.97 -0.60 -2.19
N ASN A 508 -15.14 -1.26 -3.01
CA ASN A 508 -15.18 -1.12 -4.47
C ASN A 508 -16.42 -1.78 -5.10
N VAL A 509 -16.92 -1.20 -6.20
CA VAL A 509 -18.08 -1.76 -6.92
C VAL A 509 -17.70 -2.96 -7.81
N THR A 510 -18.57 -3.97 -7.87
CA THR A 510 -18.45 -5.09 -8.82
C THR A 510 -18.63 -4.60 -10.25
N SER A 511 -17.52 -4.42 -10.96
CA SER A 511 -17.53 -3.98 -12.35
C SER A 511 -16.18 -4.25 -13.04
N TRP A 512 -16.21 -4.37 -14.37
CA TRP A 512 -15.01 -4.45 -15.20
C TRP A 512 -14.12 -3.19 -15.10
N PRO A 513 -14.67 -1.95 -15.14
CA PRO A 513 -13.90 -0.74 -14.83
C PRO A 513 -13.23 -0.79 -13.47
N GLY A 514 -13.92 -1.25 -12.43
CA GLY A 514 -13.35 -1.41 -11.08
C GLY A 514 -12.16 -2.35 -11.05
N MET A 515 -12.26 -3.52 -11.70
CA MET A 515 -11.14 -4.47 -11.83
C MET A 515 -9.96 -3.87 -12.61
N LYS A 516 -10.23 -3.05 -13.64
CA LYS A 516 -9.18 -2.37 -14.41
C LYS A 516 -8.47 -1.27 -13.59
N GLY A 517 -9.25 -0.37 -12.99
CA GLY A 517 -8.73 0.73 -12.19
C GLY A 517 -8.04 0.29 -10.90
N ALA A 518 -8.34 -0.91 -10.39
CA ALA A 518 -7.64 -1.53 -9.27
C ALA A 518 -6.12 -1.61 -9.49
N ASN A 519 -5.66 -1.87 -10.72
CA ASN A 519 -4.23 -1.88 -11.03
C ASN A 519 -3.59 -0.52 -10.80
N ALA A 520 -4.18 0.57 -11.32
CA ALA A 520 -3.68 1.92 -11.10
C ALA A 520 -3.66 2.28 -9.60
N LEU A 521 -4.73 1.95 -8.87
CA LEU A 521 -4.79 2.14 -7.42
C LEU A 521 -3.64 1.42 -6.70
N SER A 522 -3.37 0.16 -7.05
CA SER A 522 -2.27 -0.62 -6.46
C SER A 522 -0.89 -0.02 -6.76
N LEU A 523 -0.66 0.45 -7.99
CA LEU A 523 0.61 1.09 -8.38
C LEU A 523 0.85 2.38 -7.60
N THR A 524 -0.18 3.24 -7.52
CA THR A 524 -0.09 4.51 -6.79
C THR A 524 0.03 4.29 -5.28
N ALA A 525 -0.65 3.29 -4.73
CA ALA A 525 -0.52 2.90 -3.34
C ALA A 525 0.89 2.37 -3.02
N GLY A 526 1.46 1.56 -3.91
CA GLY A 526 2.80 0.98 -3.77
C GLY A 526 3.91 2.04 -3.68
N VAL A 527 3.89 3.06 -4.56
CA VAL A 527 4.86 4.18 -4.50
C VAL A 527 4.68 5.06 -3.25
N CYS A 528 3.50 4.99 -2.60
CA CYS A 528 3.21 5.62 -1.32
C CYS A 528 3.46 4.71 -0.10
N LEU A 529 4.22 3.62 -0.27
CA LEU A 529 4.62 2.64 0.76
C LEU A 529 3.50 1.74 1.29
N MET A 530 2.29 1.78 0.72
CA MET A 530 1.26 0.77 0.96
C MET A 530 1.55 -0.46 0.11
N GLN A 531 2.58 -1.23 0.47
CA GLN A 531 3.15 -2.29 -0.36
C GLN A 531 2.55 -3.69 -0.09
N CYS A 532 1.82 -3.87 1.02
CA CYS A 532 0.84 -4.94 1.19
C CYS A 532 -0.58 -4.39 1.02
N TYR A 533 -0.93 -4.10 -0.23
CA TYR A 533 -2.20 -3.52 -0.60
C TYR A 533 -2.99 -4.45 -1.52
N GLY A 534 -4.31 -4.32 -1.52
CA GLY A 534 -5.18 -5.09 -2.40
C GLY A 534 -6.61 -4.57 -2.43
N HIS A 535 -7.49 -5.37 -3.01
CA HIS A 535 -8.88 -5.02 -3.29
C HIS A 535 -9.82 -6.09 -2.77
N ASP A 536 -11.11 -5.80 -2.77
CA ASP A 536 -12.13 -6.83 -2.59
C ASP A 536 -12.42 -7.48 -3.94
N ILE A 537 -11.86 -8.68 -4.12
CA ILE A 537 -11.91 -9.46 -5.35
C ILE A 537 -13.35 -9.90 -5.63
N GLY A 538 -13.82 -9.67 -6.85
CA GLY A 538 -15.22 -9.83 -7.24
C GLY A 538 -16.06 -8.57 -6.98
N GLY A 539 -15.52 -7.58 -6.26
CA GLY A 539 -16.18 -6.34 -5.87
C GLY A 539 -16.93 -6.46 -4.56
N PHE A 540 -16.91 -5.41 -3.75
CA PHE A 540 -17.58 -5.36 -2.46
C PHE A 540 -19.08 -5.12 -2.59
N GLU A 541 -19.47 -4.01 -3.23
CA GLU A 541 -20.88 -3.58 -3.43
C GLU A 541 -21.34 -3.82 -4.87
N GLY A 542 -22.65 -3.71 -5.13
CA GLY A 542 -23.23 -3.84 -6.47
C GLY A 542 -23.69 -5.27 -6.78
N PRO A 543 -23.91 -5.61 -8.07
CA PRO A 543 -24.43 -6.92 -8.43
C PRO A 543 -23.43 -8.04 -8.12
N GLN A 544 -23.91 -9.28 -8.10
CA GLN A 544 -23.02 -10.44 -8.14
C GLN A 544 -22.19 -10.43 -9.44
N PRO A 545 -20.90 -10.79 -9.40
CA PRO A 545 -20.09 -10.86 -10.62
C PRO A 545 -20.61 -11.99 -11.52
N SER A 546 -20.49 -11.83 -12.84
CA SER A 546 -20.67 -12.96 -13.75
C SER A 546 -19.58 -14.03 -13.53
N PRO A 547 -19.78 -15.28 -13.97
CA PRO A 547 -18.75 -16.32 -13.85
C PRO A 547 -17.41 -15.90 -14.48
N GLU A 548 -17.46 -15.25 -15.64
CA GLU A 548 -16.27 -14.73 -16.31
C GLU A 548 -15.60 -13.63 -15.48
N LEU A 549 -16.35 -12.63 -15.00
CA LEU A 549 -15.78 -11.54 -14.21
C LEU A 549 -15.14 -12.07 -12.92
N LEU A 550 -15.79 -13.02 -12.23
CA LEU A 550 -15.23 -13.63 -11.02
C LEU A 550 -13.90 -14.34 -11.31
N VAL A 551 -13.85 -15.15 -12.37
CA VAL A 551 -12.62 -15.85 -12.78
C VAL A 551 -11.52 -14.85 -13.13
N ARG A 552 -11.82 -13.81 -13.92
CA ARG A 552 -10.83 -12.77 -14.27
C ARG A 552 -10.30 -12.04 -13.05
N TRP A 553 -11.16 -11.72 -12.10
CA TRP A 553 -10.76 -11.05 -10.87
C TRP A 553 -9.87 -11.95 -10.00
N CYS A 554 -10.16 -13.25 -9.93
CA CYS A 554 -9.29 -14.21 -9.26
C CYS A 554 -7.94 -14.33 -9.99
N GLN A 555 -7.94 -14.50 -11.31
CA GLN A 555 -6.73 -14.61 -12.12
C GLN A 555 -5.81 -13.39 -11.95
N GLN A 556 -6.37 -12.19 -11.88
CA GLN A 556 -5.61 -10.97 -11.58
C GLN A 556 -5.15 -10.93 -10.11
N GLY A 557 -6.07 -11.20 -9.18
CA GLY A 557 -5.85 -11.02 -7.75
C GLY A 557 -4.75 -11.89 -7.16
N ILE A 558 -4.47 -13.07 -7.73
CA ILE A 558 -3.40 -13.94 -7.22
C ILE A 558 -2.00 -13.34 -7.38
N TYR A 559 -1.84 -12.32 -8.22
CA TYR A 559 -0.58 -11.60 -8.43
C TYR A 559 -0.46 -10.32 -7.58
N SER A 560 -1.49 -9.95 -6.82
CA SER A 560 -1.46 -8.78 -5.92
C SER A 560 -0.89 -9.11 -4.54
N PRO A 561 -0.24 -8.19 -3.81
CA PRO A 561 0.30 -8.49 -2.47
C PRO A 561 -0.74 -9.07 -1.49
N ARG A 562 -1.97 -8.55 -1.50
CA ARG A 562 -3.11 -9.07 -0.72
C ARG A 562 -4.18 -9.66 -1.65
N PHE A 563 -4.56 -10.93 -1.40
CA PHE A 563 -5.62 -11.62 -2.14
C PHE A 563 -6.81 -11.95 -1.22
N ALA A 564 -7.89 -11.17 -1.32
CA ALA A 564 -9.09 -11.37 -0.52
C ALA A 564 -10.38 -11.31 -1.35
N ILE A 565 -11.25 -12.30 -1.17
CA ILE A 565 -12.63 -12.26 -1.69
C ILE A 565 -13.50 -11.85 -0.51
N ASN A 566 -14.01 -10.63 -0.54
CA ASN A 566 -14.83 -10.03 0.51
C ASN A 566 -15.93 -9.18 -0.14
N CYS A 567 -17.11 -9.11 0.48
CA CYS A 567 -18.21 -8.33 -0.08
C CYS A 567 -19.38 -8.10 0.90
N PHE A 568 -20.28 -7.21 0.47
CA PHE A 568 -21.60 -7.04 1.05
C PHE A 568 -22.60 -6.81 -0.10
N LYS A 569 -23.24 -7.89 -0.58
CA LYS A 569 -24.13 -7.81 -1.76
C LYS A 569 -25.57 -7.54 -1.33
N THR A 570 -25.94 -6.28 -1.16
CA THR A 570 -27.30 -5.92 -0.77
C THR A 570 -28.26 -5.92 -1.97
N GLY A 571 -29.55 -6.13 -1.70
CA GLY A 571 -30.62 -6.05 -2.69
C GLY A 571 -31.92 -5.58 -2.05
N LYS A 572 -32.95 -5.30 -2.86
CA LYS A 572 -34.25 -4.78 -2.37
C LYS A 572 -34.87 -5.64 -1.26
N ASP A 573 -34.68 -6.96 -1.35
CA ASP A 573 -35.25 -7.94 -0.41
C ASP A 573 -34.17 -8.60 0.49
N ASN A 574 -32.92 -8.12 0.45
CA ASN A 574 -31.80 -8.69 1.22
C ASN A 574 -30.93 -7.58 1.84
N SER A 575 -31.23 -7.22 3.10
CA SER A 575 -30.46 -6.26 3.90
C SER A 575 -29.28 -6.89 4.66
N VAL A 576 -29.28 -8.21 4.82
CA VAL A 576 -28.19 -8.98 5.46
C VAL A 576 -27.00 -9.17 4.50
N GLY A 577 -27.25 -9.02 3.20
CA GLY A 577 -26.29 -9.11 2.10
C GLY A 577 -26.05 -10.55 1.65
N ASP A 578 -25.66 -10.72 0.39
CA ASP A 578 -25.11 -11.96 -0.15
C ASP A 578 -23.58 -11.93 -0.20
N VAL A 579 -23.00 -13.10 -0.47
CA VAL A 579 -21.55 -13.34 -0.51
C VAL A 579 -21.10 -13.76 -1.89
N ILE A 580 -19.82 -13.51 -2.17
CA ILE A 580 -19.10 -14.09 -3.29
C ILE A 580 -18.33 -15.27 -2.74
N GLU A 581 -18.70 -16.47 -3.18
CA GLU A 581 -17.99 -17.70 -2.82
C GLU A 581 -17.19 -18.20 -4.03
N PRO A 582 -15.97 -18.74 -3.83
CA PRO A 582 -15.19 -19.35 -4.91
C PRO A 582 -15.94 -20.44 -5.70
N TRP A 583 -16.94 -21.07 -5.09
CA TRP A 583 -17.74 -22.16 -5.64
C TRP A 583 -19.17 -21.76 -6.04
N MET A 584 -19.55 -20.48 -5.98
CA MET A 584 -20.92 -20.04 -6.25
C MET A 584 -21.41 -20.39 -7.67
N TYR A 585 -20.48 -20.69 -8.58
CA TYR A 585 -20.73 -21.12 -9.94
C TYR A 585 -20.05 -22.48 -10.20
N PRO A 586 -20.79 -23.60 -10.17
CA PRO A 586 -20.22 -24.94 -10.35
C PRO A 586 -19.38 -25.10 -11.62
N GLN A 587 -19.77 -24.44 -12.71
CA GLN A 587 -19.09 -24.51 -14.00
C GLN A 587 -17.70 -23.85 -14.05
N VAL A 588 -17.33 -23.05 -13.04
CA VAL A 588 -16.00 -22.40 -12.94
C VAL A 588 -15.27 -22.69 -11.64
N THR A 589 -15.87 -23.46 -10.72
CA THR A 589 -15.28 -23.75 -9.40
C THR A 589 -13.90 -24.37 -9.52
N GLY A 590 -13.71 -25.32 -10.45
CA GLY A 590 -12.40 -25.94 -10.72
C GLY A 590 -11.34 -24.94 -11.18
N LEU A 591 -11.71 -23.95 -12.01
CA LEU A 591 -10.79 -22.90 -12.49
C LEU A 591 -10.38 -21.97 -11.36
N ILE A 592 -11.34 -21.56 -10.52
CA ILE A 592 -11.08 -20.69 -9.36
C ILE A 592 -10.21 -21.43 -8.34
N ARG A 593 -10.51 -22.71 -8.06
CA ARG A 593 -9.65 -23.56 -7.23
C ARG A 593 -8.22 -23.59 -7.73
N ASP A 594 -8.01 -23.92 -9.00
CA ASP A 594 -6.66 -24.05 -9.56
C ASP A 594 -5.91 -22.70 -9.55
N THR A 595 -6.64 -21.59 -9.74
CA THR A 595 -6.12 -20.23 -9.59
C THR A 595 -5.69 -19.95 -8.15
N ILE A 596 -6.53 -20.27 -7.16
CA ILE A 596 -6.18 -20.12 -5.73
C ILE A 596 -5.02 -21.03 -5.37
N LYS A 597 -4.95 -22.27 -5.86
CA LYS A 597 -3.81 -23.16 -5.63
C LYS A 597 -2.51 -22.57 -6.19
N ARG A 598 -2.56 -21.94 -7.37
CA ARG A 598 -1.41 -21.19 -7.91
C ARG A 598 -0.99 -20.03 -7.00
N ARG A 599 -1.92 -19.35 -6.32
CA ARG A 599 -1.59 -18.36 -5.30
C ARG A 599 -0.71 -18.94 -4.19
N TYR A 600 -1.05 -20.13 -3.68
CA TYR A 600 -0.27 -20.79 -2.63
C TYR A 600 1.12 -21.20 -3.12
N GLU A 601 1.23 -21.73 -4.34
CA GLU A 601 2.53 -21.99 -4.97
C GLU A 601 3.38 -20.72 -5.06
N LEU A 602 2.78 -19.56 -5.32
CA LEU A 602 3.50 -18.27 -5.43
C LEU A 602 3.84 -17.62 -4.08
N ILE A 603 3.38 -18.14 -2.93
CA ILE A 603 3.64 -17.54 -1.62
C ILE A 603 5.14 -17.28 -1.37
N PRO A 604 6.08 -18.21 -1.65
CA PRO A 604 7.50 -17.93 -1.44
C PRO A 604 8.00 -16.73 -2.23
N TYR A 605 7.57 -16.57 -3.47
CA TYR A 605 7.94 -15.41 -4.29
C TYR A 605 7.32 -14.12 -3.76
N LEU A 606 6.00 -14.11 -3.51
CA LEU A 606 5.29 -12.94 -2.97
C LEU A 606 5.84 -12.51 -1.61
N TYR A 607 6.14 -13.49 -0.76
CA TYR A 607 6.71 -13.29 0.56
C TYR A 607 8.12 -12.73 0.49
N SER A 608 8.96 -13.28 -0.39
CA SER A 608 10.29 -12.73 -0.67
C SER A 608 10.23 -11.28 -1.14
N LEU A 609 9.26 -10.93 -1.99
CA LEU A 609 9.06 -9.53 -2.42
C LEU A 609 8.65 -8.62 -1.26
N ALA A 610 7.84 -9.12 -0.33
CA ALA A 610 7.46 -8.37 0.88
C ALA A 610 8.63 -8.18 1.85
N LEU A 611 9.52 -9.17 2.00
CA LEU A 611 10.75 -9.05 2.77
C LEU A 611 11.69 -8.00 2.14
N TYR A 612 11.84 -8.04 0.82
CA TYR A 612 12.64 -7.04 0.10
C TYR A 612 12.02 -5.63 0.18
N SER A 613 10.69 -5.54 0.13
CA SER A 613 9.94 -4.30 0.37
C SER A 613 10.25 -3.71 1.75
N HIS A 614 10.30 -4.53 2.80
CA HIS A 614 10.63 -4.08 4.16
C HIS A 614 12.04 -3.50 4.28
N THR A 615 13.03 -4.01 3.54
CA THR A 615 14.42 -3.55 3.64
C THR A 615 14.80 -2.48 2.62
N ASN A 616 14.09 -2.41 1.48
CA ASN A 616 14.47 -1.58 0.34
C ASN A 616 13.37 -0.65 -0.15
N ALA A 617 12.18 -0.69 0.46
CA ALA A 617 11.00 0.08 0.07
C ALA A 617 10.56 -0.12 -1.39
N THR A 618 10.95 -1.24 -2.00
CA THR A 618 10.58 -1.55 -3.38
C THR A 618 9.23 -2.27 -3.42
N PRO A 619 8.20 -1.73 -4.10
CA PRO A 619 6.88 -2.36 -4.15
C PRO A 619 6.94 -3.75 -4.80
N PRO A 620 6.18 -4.75 -4.32
CA PRO A 620 6.07 -6.02 -5.04
C PRO A 620 5.41 -5.85 -6.42
N GLN A 621 4.34 -5.06 -6.51
CA GLN A 621 3.64 -4.71 -7.74
C GLN A 621 4.08 -3.32 -8.22
N ARG A 622 4.64 -3.21 -9.44
CA ARG A 622 5.33 -2.01 -9.92
C ARG A 622 4.87 -1.58 -11.30
N TRP A 623 4.95 -0.29 -11.56
CA TRP A 623 4.68 0.28 -12.87
C TRP A 623 5.59 -0.37 -13.92
N THR A 624 5.08 -0.57 -15.14
CA THR A 624 5.86 -1.17 -16.24
C THR A 624 7.17 -0.42 -16.52
N GLY A 625 7.19 0.89 -16.27
CA GLY A 625 8.38 1.74 -16.42
C GLY A 625 9.38 1.71 -15.26
N TRP A 626 9.09 1.00 -14.16
CA TRP A 626 9.99 0.90 -13.01
C TRP A 626 11.29 0.17 -13.38
N GLY A 627 12.42 0.88 -13.38
CA GLY A 627 13.71 0.36 -13.86
C GLY A 627 13.85 0.35 -15.39
N TYR A 628 12.87 0.91 -16.11
CA TYR A 628 12.82 1.01 -17.57
C TYR A 628 12.59 2.46 -18.01
N GLU A 629 12.97 3.43 -17.19
CA GLU A 629 12.77 4.87 -17.43
C GLU A 629 13.51 5.38 -18.67
N HIS A 630 14.49 4.64 -19.19
CA HIS A 630 15.19 4.98 -20.44
C HIS A 630 14.45 4.55 -21.71
N ASP A 631 13.43 3.71 -21.60
CA ASP A 631 12.66 3.24 -22.73
C ASP A 631 11.64 4.31 -23.18
N SER A 632 11.83 4.87 -24.37
CA SER A 632 11.00 5.95 -24.89
C SER A 632 9.52 5.58 -25.02
N GLU A 633 9.19 4.31 -25.26
CA GLU A 633 7.78 3.89 -25.40
C GLU A 633 7.03 4.00 -24.08
N ILE A 634 7.70 3.75 -22.94
CA ILE A 634 7.14 3.86 -21.59
C ILE A 634 6.51 5.25 -21.37
N TRP A 635 7.16 6.29 -21.89
CA TRP A 635 6.75 7.68 -21.72
C TRP A 635 5.85 8.20 -22.83
N ALA A 636 6.05 7.71 -24.06
CA ALA A 636 5.26 8.14 -25.21
C ALA A 636 3.84 7.52 -25.22
N ASN A 637 3.64 6.39 -24.53
CA ASN A 637 2.42 5.63 -24.59
C ASN A 637 1.54 5.79 -23.35
N LYS A 638 0.34 6.34 -23.56
CA LYS A 638 -0.61 6.64 -22.48
C LYS A 638 -1.10 5.41 -21.73
N VAL A 639 -1.21 4.24 -22.40
CA VAL A 639 -1.61 2.98 -21.75
C VAL A 639 -0.62 2.59 -20.66
N LEU A 640 0.67 2.82 -20.91
CA LEU A 640 1.75 2.49 -19.99
C LEU A 640 1.80 3.49 -18.83
N THR A 641 1.69 4.78 -19.08
CA THR A 641 1.63 5.81 -18.01
C THR A 641 0.34 5.76 -17.20
N ASP A 642 -0.76 5.24 -17.77
CA ASP A 642 -2.01 5.02 -17.04
C ASP A 642 -1.95 3.82 -16.10
N GLY A 643 -1.07 2.85 -16.37
CA GLY A 643 -0.76 1.76 -15.43
C GLY A 643 -1.91 0.79 -15.15
N GLU A 644 -2.92 0.73 -16.03
CA GLU A 644 -4.15 -0.02 -15.76
C GLU A 644 -4.14 -1.46 -16.28
N THR A 645 -3.33 -1.74 -17.31
CA THR A 645 -3.47 -2.99 -18.08
C THR A 645 -2.33 -3.98 -17.92
N GLN A 646 -1.18 -3.52 -17.44
CA GLN A 646 -0.02 -4.35 -17.17
C GLN A 646 0.90 -3.76 -16.09
N TYR A 647 1.59 -4.63 -15.37
CA TYR A 647 2.53 -4.26 -14.32
C TYR A 647 3.59 -5.34 -14.11
N TRP A 648 4.68 -4.97 -13.47
CA TRP A 648 5.68 -5.91 -12.97
C TRP A 648 5.26 -6.47 -11.61
N LEU A 649 5.35 -7.78 -11.44
CA LEU A 649 5.37 -8.43 -10.12
C LEU A 649 6.80 -8.89 -9.83
N GLY A 650 7.48 -8.16 -8.95
CA GLY A 650 8.91 -8.26 -8.73
C GLY A 650 9.70 -7.97 -10.01
N ASP A 651 10.82 -8.66 -10.20
CA ASP A 651 11.71 -8.48 -11.36
C ASP A 651 11.56 -9.57 -12.43
N ALA A 652 10.74 -10.59 -12.13
CA ALA A 652 10.61 -11.77 -12.98
C ALA A 652 9.35 -11.77 -13.85
N LEU A 653 8.20 -11.32 -13.34
CA LEU A 653 6.91 -11.52 -13.99
C LEU A 653 6.30 -10.20 -14.46
N LEU A 654 6.00 -10.10 -15.75
CA LEU A 654 5.17 -9.05 -16.33
C LEU A 654 3.74 -9.59 -16.47
N VAL A 655 2.82 -9.02 -15.70
CA VAL A 655 1.42 -9.46 -15.62
C VAL A 655 0.56 -8.52 -16.46
N GLY A 656 -0.21 -9.09 -17.40
CA GLY A 656 -1.20 -8.36 -18.20
C GLY A 656 -2.62 -8.73 -17.82
N GLY A 657 -3.61 -8.08 -18.43
CA GLY A 657 -5.00 -8.38 -18.14
C GLY A 657 -5.98 -8.23 -19.29
N VAL A 658 -7.17 -8.77 -19.06
CA VAL A 658 -8.33 -8.66 -19.93
C VAL A 658 -9.43 -8.01 -19.13
N PHE A 659 -9.90 -6.85 -19.58
CA PHE A 659 -10.81 -5.97 -18.83
C PHE A 659 -12.14 -5.73 -19.55
N THR A 660 -12.44 -6.55 -20.56
CA THR A 660 -13.65 -6.46 -21.37
C THR A 660 -14.31 -7.84 -21.40
N PRO A 661 -15.63 -7.95 -21.15
CA PRO A 661 -16.34 -9.22 -21.24
C PRO A 661 -16.19 -9.87 -22.63
N GLY A 662 -15.96 -11.18 -22.66
CA GLY A 662 -15.84 -11.98 -23.88
C GLY A 662 -14.53 -11.78 -24.65
N ALA A 663 -13.63 -10.90 -24.21
CA ALA A 663 -12.32 -10.76 -24.84
C ALA A 663 -11.43 -11.98 -24.53
N ASP A 664 -10.75 -12.44 -25.56
CA ASP A 664 -9.92 -13.64 -25.58
C ASP A 664 -8.46 -13.35 -25.96
N THR A 665 -8.11 -12.08 -26.09
CA THR A 665 -6.76 -11.59 -26.39
C THR A 665 -6.46 -10.35 -25.56
N SER A 666 -5.18 -10.10 -25.31
CA SER A 666 -4.69 -8.90 -24.63
C SER A 666 -3.42 -8.38 -25.30
N SER A 667 -3.29 -7.06 -25.37
CA SER A 667 -2.10 -6.38 -25.89
C SER A 667 -1.18 -6.01 -24.74
N MET A 668 0.10 -6.40 -24.83
CA MET A 668 1.12 -6.08 -23.83
C MET A 668 2.36 -5.49 -24.49
N TYR A 669 2.92 -4.46 -23.87
CA TYR A 669 4.25 -3.97 -24.21
C TYR A 669 5.31 -4.71 -23.41
N LEU A 670 6.40 -5.08 -24.07
CA LEU A 670 7.55 -5.75 -23.47
C LEU A 670 8.70 -4.73 -23.35
N PRO A 671 9.00 -4.21 -22.15
CA PRO A 671 10.00 -3.15 -21.99
C PRO A 671 11.39 -3.57 -22.46
N LYS A 672 12.14 -2.66 -23.11
CA LYS A 672 13.55 -2.88 -23.46
C LYS A 672 14.48 -2.19 -22.47
N ASP A 673 15.60 -2.85 -22.20
CA ASP A 673 16.69 -2.31 -21.40
C ASP A 673 17.84 -1.95 -22.35
N PRO A 674 18.34 -0.69 -22.37
CA PRO A 674 19.48 -0.32 -23.20
C PRO A 674 20.77 -1.08 -22.87
N VAL A 675 20.89 -1.66 -21.67
CA VAL A 675 22.03 -2.48 -21.25
C VAL A 675 21.90 -3.93 -21.73
N ASP A 676 20.68 -4.41 -21.99
CA ASP A 676 20.41 -5.77 -22.46
C ASP A 676 19.63 -5.78 -23.78
N LEU A 677 20.36 -5.59 -24.88
CA LEU A 677 19.79 -5.54 -26.24
C LEU A 677 19.14 -6.87 -26.69
N ASN A 678 19.45 -7.97 -26.01
CA ASN A 678 18.90 -9.30 -26.31
C ASN A 678 17.86 -9.73 -25.27
N ALA A 679 17.35 -8.80 -24.46
CA ALA A 679 16.29 -9.08 -23.51
C ALA A 679 15.09 -9.72 -24.22
N ALA A 680 14.56 -10.77 -23.61
CA ALA A 680 13.43 -11.52 -24.13
C ALA A 680 12.46 -11.87 -23.01
N TYR A 681 11.25 -12.24 -23.40
CA TYR A 681 10.14 -12.57 -22.52
C TYR A 681 9.51 -13.89 -22.95
N LEU A 682 9.16 -14.73 -21.99
CA LEU A 682 8.55 -16.04 -22.20
C LEU A 682 7.09 -16.00 -21.77
N ASP A 683 6.16 -16.29 -22.68
CA ASP A 683 4.75 -16.53 -22.34
C ASP A 683 4.60 -17.82 -21.54
N LEU A 684 4.07 -17.71 -20.32
CA LEU A 684 3.94 -18.82 -19.39
C LEU A 684 2.67 -19.64 -19.60
N ASN A 685 1.64 -19.06 -20.23
CA ASN A 685 0.27 -19.59 -20.12
C ASN A 685 -0.26 -20.22 -21.42
N ASN A 686 0.27 -19.87 -22.59
CA ASN A 686 -0.20 -20.41 -23.87
C ASN A 686 0.61 -21.62 -24.37
N GLU A 687 -0.04 -22.46 -25.16
CA GLU A 687 0.56 -23.60 -25.86
C GLU A 687 0.53 -23.39 -27.39
N PRO A 688 1.69 -23.49 -28.08
CA PRO A 688 3.05 -23.62 -27.54
C PRO A 688 3.53 -22.33 -26.84
N GLN A 689 4.42 -22.48 -25.85
CA GLN A 689 5.05 -21.31 -25.21
C GLN A 689 5.91 -20.54 -26.21
N THR A 690 5.78 -19.22 -26.20
CA THR A 690 6.43 -18.33 -27.18
C THR A 690 7.43 -17.40 -26.48
N TYR A 691 8.59 -17.24 -27.10
CA TYR A 691 9.60 -16.26 -26.71
C TYR A 691 9.47 -15.01 -27.58
N TYR A 692 9.41 -13.86 -26.94
CA TYR A 692 9.31 -12.55 -27.60
C TYR A 692 10.52 -11.70 -27.27
N ASN A 693 11.06 -10.98 -28.25
CA ASN A 693 12.09 -9.97 -28.00
C ASN A 693 11.49 -8.77 -27.27
N ALA A 694 12.30 -8.07 -26.47
CA ALA A 694 11.93 -6.80 -25.87
C ALA A 694 11.68 -5.68 -26.91
N GLY A 695 11.05 -4.59 -26.48
CA GLY A 695 10.86 -3.36 -27.25
C GLY A 695 9.67 -3.37 -28.21
N GLN A 696 8.71 -4.29 -28.03
CA GLN A 696 7.56 -4.44 -28.93
C GLN A 696 6.25 -4.63 -28.16
N TRP A 697 5.15 -4.27 -28.81
CA TRP A 697 3.80 -4.66 -28.42
C TRP A 697 3.47 -6.05 -28.99
N VAL A 698 2.92 -6.92 -28.16
CA VAL A 698 2.52 -8.28 -28.52
C VAL A 698 1.03 -8.50 -28.21
N SER A 699 0.35 -9.25 -29.07
CA SER A 699 -1.03 -9.71 -28.83
C SER A 699 -0.97 -11.15 -28.34
N ILE A 700 -1.49 -11.38 -27.13
CA ILE A 700 -1.38 -12.65 -26.42
C ILE A 700 -2.77 -13.25 -26.28
N PRO A 701 -2.99 -14.51 -26.71
CA PRO A 701 -4.21 -15.25 -26.41
C PRO A 701 -4.44 -15.34 -24.90
N ALA A 702 -5.67 -15.09 -24.47
CA ALA A 702 -6.03 -14.94 -23.08
C ALA A 702 -7.48 -15.38 -22.87
N HIS A 703 -7.86 -16.61 -23.26
CA HIS A 703 -9.19 -17.14 -22.97
C HIS A 703 -9.43 -17.22 -21.46
N TRP A 704 -10.59 -16.78 -20.99
CA TRP A 704 -10.86 -16.67 -19.55
C TRP A 704 -10.90 -18.02 -18.82
N GLN A 705 -11.19 -19.10 -19.54
CA GLN A 705 -11.10 -20.47 -19.02
C GLN A 705 -9.67 -21.00 -18.94
N SER A 706 -8.68 -20.28 -19.47
CA SER A 706 -7.27 -20.68 -19.46
C SER A 706 -6.50 -19.83 -18.44
N SER A 707 -6.21 -18.57 -18.78
CA SER A 707 -5.47 -17.65 -17.91
C SER A 707 -5.54 -16.21 -18.43
N ILE A 708 -4.99 -15.29 -17.65
CA ILE A 708 -4.57 -13.96 -18.12
C ILE A 708 -3.16 -14.05 -18.74
N PRO A 709 -2.72 -13.04 -19.52
CA PRO A 709 -1.34 -12.99 -19.98
C PRO A 709 -0.37 -12.83 -18.81
N VAL A 710 0.63 -13.72 -18.72
CA VAL A 710 1.76 -13.59 -17.78
C VAL A 710 3.02 -13.99 -18.51
N LEU A 711 3.98 -13.08 -18.57
CA LEU A 711 5.27 -13.33 -19.21
C LEU A 711 6.39 -13.25 -18.18
N ALA A 712 7.32 -14.20 -18.25
CA ALA A 712 8.54 -14.12 -17.48
C ALA A 712 9.65 -13.42 -18.27
N LYS A 713 10.45 -12.60 -17.59
CA LYS A 713 11.71 -12.09 -18.14
C LYS A 713 12.69 -13.25 -18.31
N VAL A 714 13.17 -13.47 -19.52
CA VAL A 714 14.13 -14.55 -19.81
C VAL A 714 15.42 -14.33 -19.00
N GLY A 715 15.93 -15.40 -18.40
CA GLY A 715 17.04 -15.38 -17.46
C GLY A 715 16.63 -15.17 -16.00
N SER A 716 15.36 -14.95 -15.70
CA SER A 716 14.88 -14.91 -14.31
C SER A 716 14.48 -16.30 -13.79
N ALA A 717 14.29 -16.39 -12.49
CA ALA A 717 13.72 -17.55 -11.81
C ALA A 717 12.91 -17.10 -10.58
N ILE A 718 11.90 -17.88 -10.21
CA ILE A 718 11.08 -17.60 -9.01
C ILE A 718 10.96 -18.83 -8.10
N PRO A 719 11.03 -18.64 -6.77
CA PRO A 719 10.75 -19.70 -5.81
C PRO A 719 9.24 -19.99 -5.75
N VAL A 720 8.88 -21.27 -5.71
CA VAL A 720 7.50 -21.73 -5.55
C VAL A 720 7.37 -22.76 -4.43
N GLY A 721 6.20 -22.80 -3.80
CA GLY A 721 5.86 -23.66 -2.68
C GLY A 721 4.84 -24.72 -3.06
N ARG A 722 4.23 -25.33 -2.04
CA ARG A 722 3.13 -26.27 -2.21
C ARG A 722 1.86 -25.53 -2.66
N ALA A 723 0.98 -26.24 -3.34
CA ALA A 723 -0.33 -25.75 -3.79
C ALA A 723 -1.39 -25.78 -2.67
N GLU A 724 -0.97 -25.65 -1.42
CA GLU A 724 -1.77 -25.78 -0.20
C GLU A 724 -1.18 -24.91 0.92
N GLN A 725 -1.91 -24.77 2.03
CA GLN A 725 -1.42 -24.06 3.20
C GLN A 725 -0.33 -24.89 3.90
N VAL A 726 0.72 -24.22 4.38
CA VAL A 726 1.83 -24.83 5.12
C VAL A 726 2.02 -24.15 6.47
N LEU A 727 2.59 -24.88 7.42
CA LEU A 727 3.06 -24.33 8.69
C LEU A 727 4.31 -23.48 8.44
N SER A 728 4.29 -22.21 8.85
CA SER A 728 5.49 -21.36 8.72
C SER A 728 6.57 -21.81 9.72
N VAL A 729 7.84 -21.62 9.36
CA VAL A 729 9.00 -22.11 10.15
C VAL A 729 8.99 -21.64 11.61
N GLY A 730 8.54 -20.41 11.86
CA GLY A 730 8.48 -19.80 13.19
C GLY A 730 7.23 -20.15 14.00
N GLU A 731 6.27 -20.90 13.46
CA GLU A 731 5.07 -21.27 14.19
C GLU A 731 5.35 -22.38 15.19
N THR A 732 5.02 -22.12 16.46
CA THR A 732 5.25 -23.06 17.57
C THR A 732 4.06 -23.98 17.85
N SER A 733 2.93 -23.75 17.19
CA SER A 733 1.71 -24.55 17.32
C SER A 733 1.15 -24.90 15.95
N ASN A 734 0.61 -26.11 15.79
CA ASN A 734 0.00 -26.57 14.54
C ASN A 734 -1.37 -27.22 14.81
N PRO A 735 -2.40 -26.45 15.22
CA PRO A 735 -3.71 -26.99 15.56
C PRO A 735 -4.43 -27.64 14.37
N ALA A 736 -4.12 -27.22 13.14
CA ALA A 736 -4.71 -27.72 11.91
C ALA A 736 -3.96 -28.89 11.27
N ASN A 737 -2.86 -29.37 11.88
CA ASN A 737 -1.98 -30.39 11.30
C ASN A 737 -1.53 -30.04 9.87
N LEU A 738 -1.23 -28.76 9.62
CA LEU A 738 -0.71 -28.30 8.33
C LEU A 738 0.62 -29.01 8.03
N PRO A 739 0.91 -29.33 6.76
CA PRO A 739 2.22 -29.81 6.36
C PRO A 739 3.28 -28.75 6.64
N LEU A 740 4.52 -29.18 6.86
CA LEU A 740 5.66 -28.27 6.96
C LEU A 740 5.91 -27.59 5.61
N ASP A 741 6.50 -26.38 5.63
CA ASP A 741 7.06 -25.73 4.43
C ASP A 741 8.39 -26.40 4.01
N ASP A 742 8.33 -27.71 3.77
CA ASP A 742 9.44 -28.62 3.49
C ASP A 742 9.70 -28.84 1.98
N TYR A 743 9.03 -28.07 1.14
CA TYR A 743 9.20 -28.12 -0.31
C TYR A 743 9.48 -26.73 -0.87
N ARG A 744 10.53 -26.65 -1.71
CA ARG A 744 10.85 -25.46 -2.50
C ARG A 744 11.17 -25.86 -3.94
N GLY A 745 10.29 -25.45 -4.85
CA GLY A 745 10.55 -25.49 -6.27
C GLY A 745 11.14 -24.17 -6.75
N VAL A 746 11.85 -24.19 -7.88
CA VAL A 746 12.34 -22.99 -8.57
C VAL A 746 11.90 -23.06 -10.03
N GLU A 747 10.95 -22.22 -10.40
CA GLU A 747 10.55 -22.06 -11.80
C GLU A 747 11.59 -21.21 -12.51
N MET A 748 12.28 -21.81 -13.47
CA MET A 748 13.35 -21.18 -14.23
C MET A 748 12.81 -20.72 -15.59
N PHE A 749 13.26 -19.55 -16.05
CA PHE A 749 12.89 -19.00 -17.36
C PHE A 749 14.12 -18.83 -18.26
N PRO A 750 14.86 -19.91 -18.56
CA PRO A 750 16.10 -19.83 -19.34
C PRO A 750 15.87 -19.35 -20.78
N PRO A 751 16.90 -18.84 -21.47
CA PRO A 751 16.81 -18.64 -22.92
C PRO A 751 16.62 -20.00 -23.64
N LYS A 752 15.95 -19.96 -24.79
CA LYS A 752 15.63 -21.15 -25.59
C LYS A 752 16.86 -21.90 -26.08
N ALA A 753 17.94 -21.20 -26.36
CA ALA A 753 19.22 -21.74 -26.86
C ALA A 753 20.33 -21.57 -25.80
N SER A 754 21.58 -21.77 -26.23
CA SER A 754 22.75 -21.37 -25.46
C SER A 754 22.66 -19.90 -25.02
N SER A 755 23.06 -19.65 -23.78
CA SER A 755 23.24 -18.31 -23.20
C SER A 755 24.57 -17.66 -23.62
N ASN A 756 25.42 -18.40 -24.35
CA ASN A 756 26.73 -17.96 -24.83
C ASN A 756 27.65 -17.44 -23.72
N GLY A 757 27.72 -18.16 -22.59
CA GLY A 757 28.54 -17.78 -21.43
C GLY A 757 27.90 -16.73 -20.52
N ARG A 758 26.70 -16.21 -20.85
CA ARG A 758 26.01 -15.27 -19.96
C ARG A 758 25.41 -16.03 -18.78
N VAL A 759 25.88 -15.66 -17.59
CA VAL A 759 25.31 -16.14 -16.33
C VAL A 759 24.19 -15.20 -15.90
N TYR A 760 23.01 -15.76 -15.68
CA TYR A 760 21.89 -15.06 -15.07
C TYR A 760 21.83 -15.35 -13.58
N SER A 761 21.28 -14.43 -12.79
CA SER A 761 21.16 -14.57 -11.34
C SER A 761 19.76 -14.16 -10.89
N SER A 762 19.18 -14.92 -9.97
CA SER A 762 17.93 -14.58 -9.28
C SER A 762 18.11 -14.83 -7.79
N THR A 763 17.54 -13.94 -6.98
CA THR A 763 17.67 -13.97 -5.52
C THR A 763 16.30 -13.90 -4.89
N TRP A 764 16.09 -14.70 -3.84
CA TRP A 764 14.90 -14.60 -3.01
C TRP A 764 15.28 -14.63 -1.53
N TYR A 765 14.31 -14.24 -0.71
CA TYR A 765 14.45 -14.01 0.70
C TYR A 765 13.45 -14.87 1.48
N GLU A 766 13.87 -15.46 2.59
CA GLU A 766 12.97 -16.13 3.54
C GLU A 766 13.34 -15.75 4.99
N ASP A 767 12.33 -15.64 5.85
CA ASP A 767 12.44 -15.54 7.31
C ASP A 767 11.52 -16.60 7.95
N ASP A 768 11.37 -16.58 9.27
CA ASP A 768 10.54 -17.56 9.98
C ASP A 768 9.02 -17.43 9.74
N GLY A 769 8.54 -16.38 9.09
CA GLY A 769 7.13 -16.19 8.82
C GLY A 769 6.32 -15.63 10.00
N VAL A 770 6.92 -15.37 11.17
CA VAL A 770 6.21 -15.00 12.41
C VAL A 770 6.83 -13.83 13.18
N SER A 771 8.15 -13.79 13.38
CA SER A 771 8.78 -12.89 14.35
C SER A 771 8.66 -11.41 14.00
N PRO A 772 8.56 -10.52 15.01
CA PRO A 772 8.64 -9.07 14.80
C PRO A 772 10.06 -8.62 14.42
N PRO A 773 10.23 -7.41 13.83
CA PRO A 773 11.54 -6.81 13.61
C PRO A 773 12.38 -6.70 14.92
N PRO A 774 13.72 -6.77 14.88
CA PRO A 774 14.58 -6.70 13.69
C PRO A 774 14.55 -7.98 12.84
N ALA A 775 14.32 -7.81 11.54
CA ALA A 775 14.12 -8.91 10.61
C ALA A 775 15.41 -9.74 10.41
N LYS A 776 15.35 -11.04 10.66
CA LYS A 776 16.42 -11.98 10.33
C LYS A 776 16.14 -12.66 9.00
N ILE A 777 16.43 -11.95 7.92
CA ILE A 777 16.14 -12.37 6.56
C ILE A 777 17.32 -13.14 5.96
N SER A 778 17.09 -14.41 5.62
CA SER A 778 18.03 -15.26 4.91
C SER A 778 17.94 -15.02 3.40
N VAL A 779 19.05 -15.19 2.71
CA VAL A 779 19.18 -14.89 1.28
C VAL A 779 19.53 -16.16 0.52
N PHE A 780 18.85 -16.39 -0.59
CA PHE A 780 19.06 -17.53 -1.46
C PHE A 780 19.28 -17.04 -2.88
N THR A 781 20.34 -17.51 -3.52
CA THR A 781 20.72 -17.09 -4.87
C THR A 781 20.87 -18.30 -5.77
N ILE A 782 20.19 -18.26 -6.91
CA ILE A 782 20.38 -19.21 -8.00
C ILE A 782 20.99 -18.48 -9.19
N LYS A 783 22.11 -19.00 -9.68
CA LYS A 783 22.75 -18.57 -10.91
C LYS A 783 22.59 -19.66 -11.96
N HIS A 784 22.36 -19.28 -13.21
CA HIS A 784 22.30 -20.26 -14.29
C HIS A 784 22.90 -19.79 -15.59
N GLU A 785 23.41 -20.76 -16.33
CA GLU A 785 23.89 -20.66 -17.70
C GLU A 785 23.21 -21.77 -18.52
N THR A 786 22.98 -21.55 -19.80
CA THR A 786 22.45 -22.59 -20.70
C THR A 786 23.40 -22.89 -21.84
N THR A 787 23.40 -24.16 -22.24
CA THR A 787 23.98 -24.67 -23.48
C THR A 787 22.84 -25.20 -24.39
N GLU A 788 23.20 -25.75 -25.55
CA GLU A 788 22.24 -26.40 -26.45
C GLU A 788 21.54 -27.63 -25.82
N THR A 789 22.17 -28.28 -24.84
CA THR A 789 21.67 -29.55 -24.26
C THR A 789 21.50 -29.51 -22.74
N GLN A 790 21.97 -28.46 -22.07
CA GLN A 790 21.99 -28.40 -20.61
C GLN A 790 21.58 -27.02 -20.05
N VAL A 791 20.98 -27.05 -18.87
CA VAL A 791 20.85 -25.90 -17.97
C VAL A 791 21.78 -26.14 -16.79
N LEU A 792 22.80 -25.29 -16.67
CA LEU A 792 23.82 -25.35 -15.62
C LEU A 792 23.40 -24.41 -14.50
N ILE A 793 23.32 -24.91 -13.28
CA ILE A 793 22.81 -24.19 -12.11
C ILE A 793 23.87 -24.17 -11.02
N GLN A 794 24.06 -23.00 -10.44
CA GLN A 794 24.78 -22.80 -9.19
C GLN A 794 23.82 -22.26 -8.14
N TYR A 795 23.90 -22.80 -6.94
CA TYR A 795 23.06 -22.40 -5.82
C TYR A 795 23.91 -22.02 -4.61
N GLU A 796 23.59 -20.87 -4.03
CA GLU A 796 24.24 -20.31 -2.86
C GLU A 796 23.18 -19.86 -1.85
N GLU A 797 23.41 -20.06 -0.57
CA GLU A 797 22.54 -19.56 0.50
C GLU A 797 23.35 -18.85 1.59
N LYS A 798 22.72 -17.86 2.21
CA LYS A 798 23.22 -17.14 3.37
C LYS A 798 22.12 -17.11 4.43
N LEU A 799 22.17 -18.08 5.34
CA LEU A 799 21.22 -18.21 6.43
C LEU A 799 21.53 -17.24 7.57
N GLN A 800 20.49 -16.72 8.21
CA GLN A 800 20.60 -15.93 9.44
C GLN A 800 20.46 -16.83 10.67
N ASP A 801 21.10 -16.41 11.77
CA ASP A 801 21.07 -17.16 13.04
C ASP A 801 19.65 -17.38 13.56
N GLY A 802 19.29 -18.65 13.75
CA GLY A 802 17.98 -19.07 14.26
C GLY A 802 16.94 -19.36 13.17
N PHE A 803 17.28 -19.18 11.89
CA PHE A 803 16.44 -19.60 10.78
C PHE A 803 17.02 -20.84 10.10
N ARG A 804 16.23 -21.91 10.01
CA ARG A 804 16.54 -23.11 9.22
C ARG A 804 15.32 -23.48 8.39
N PRO A 805 15.40 -23.48 7.06
CA PRO A 805 14.28 -23.93 6.23
C PRO A 805 14.00 -25.42 6.47
N HIS A 806 12.74 -25.83 6.38
CA HIS A 806 12.36 -27.24 6.48
C HIS A 806 12.67 -28.03 5.21
N TRP A 807 12.81 -27.37 4.07
CA TRP A 807 13.21 -28.00 2.81
C TRP A 807 14.73 -28.23 2.77
N GLU A 808 15.14 -29.40 2.29
CA GLU A 808 16.54 -29.83 2.19
C GLU A 808 17.01 -30.01 0.74
N GLU A 809 16.09 -30.01 -0.22
CA GLU A 809 16.34 -30.15 -1.65
C GLU A 809 15.63 -29.02 -2.42
N LEU A 810 16.13 -28.68 -3.60
CA LEU A 810 15.42 -27.84 -4.56
C LEU A 810 14.91 -28.67 -5.73
N GLU A 811 13.66 -28.42 -6.13
CA GLU A 811 13.13 -28.94 -7.39
C GLU A 811 13.20 -27.86 -8.47
N ILE A 812 14.02 -28.08 -9.49
CA ILE A 812 14.15 -27.20 -10.64
C ILE A 812 13.05 -27.53 -11.65
N ILE A 813 12.28 -26.50 -12.03
CA ILE A 813 11.15 -26.60 -12.95
C ILE A 813 11.49 -25.82 -14.21
N LEU A 814 11.65 -26.52 -15.34
CA LEU A 814 11.93 -25.88 -16.63
C LEU A 814 10.63 -25.61 -17.43
N PRO A 815 10.66 -24.65 -18.37
CA PRO A 815 9.51 -24.35 -19.23
C PRO A 815 8.97 -25.56 -19.99
N ARG A 816 7.72 -25.45 -20.43
CA ARG A 816 7.04 -26.53 -21.14
C ARG A 816 7.80 -26.87 -22.43
N GLY A 817 8.05 -28.17 -22.62
CA GLY A 817 8.78 -28.66 -23.80
C GLY A 817 10.29 -28.43 -23.77
N ASP A 818 10.85 -27.83 -22.72
CA ASP A 818 12.30 -27.82 -22.51
C ASP A 818 12.76 -29.22 -22.09
N THR A 819 13.61 -29.81 -22.93
CA THR A 819 14.10 -31.20 -22.78
C THR A 819 15.56 -31.27 -22.35
N ARG A 820 16.19 -30.12 -22.12
CA ARG A 820 17.60 -30.06 -21.68
C ARG A 820 17.79 -30.76 -20.35
N SER A 821 18.97 -31.33 -20.17
CA SER A 821 19.38 -31.89 -18.87
C SER A 821 19.72 -30.76 -17.89
N VAL A 822 19.51 -30.99 -16.59
CA VAL A 822 19.87 -30.02 -15.54
C VAL A 822 21.13 -30.51 -14.83
N VAL A 823 22.11 -29.62 -14.66
CA VAL A 823 23.32 -29.85 -13.87
C VAL A 823 23.30 -28.85 -12.72
N PHE A 824 23.22 -29.35 -11.49
CA PHE A 824 23.08 -28.55 -10.28
C PHE A 824 24.38 -28.66 -9.44
N ASN A 825 25.05 -27.53 -9.19
CA ASN A 825 26.35 -27.47 -8.52
C ASN A 825 27.39 -28.45 -9.09
N GLY A 826 27.41 -28.61 -10.42
CA GLY A 826 28.33 -29.52 -11.12
C GLY A 826 27.92 -30.99 -11.14
N VAL A 827 26.80 -31.36 -10.51
CA VAL A 827 26.26 -32.73 -10.47
C VAL A 827 25.01 -32.83 -11.35
N SER A 828 24.88 -33.90 -12.14
CA SER A 828 23.66 -34.11 -12.94
C SER A 828 22.45 -34.29 -12.03
N ALA A 829 21.45 -33.43 -12.18
CA ALA A 829 20.19 -33.51 -11.45
C ALA A 829 19.31 -34.64 -11.98
N VAL A 830 18.55 -35.27 -11.09
CA VAL A 830 17.68 -36.40 -11.46
C VAL A 830 16.33 -35.85 -11.92
N LYS A 831 15.95 -36.15 -13.16
CA LYS A 831 14.61 -35.82 -13.65
C LYS A 831 13.57 -36.65 -12.90
N THR A 832 12.66 -35.99 -12.19
CA THR A 832 11.62 -36.65 -11.39
C THR A 832 10.40 -36.98 -12.23
N GLU A 833 9.84 -35.98 -12.92
CA GLU A 833 8.62 -36.13 -13.70
C GLU A 833 8.49 -35.05 -14.80
N VAL A 834 7.40 -35.16 -15.56
CA VAL A 834 6.84 -34.06 -16.35
C VAL A 834 5.45 -33.80 -15.79
N ASP A 835 5.20 -32.58 -15.32
CA ASP A 835 3.95 -32.27 -14.63
C ASP A 835 2.74 -32.12 -15.59
N LYS A 836 1.55 -31.90 -15.03
CA LYS A 836 0.30 -31.75 -15.80
C LYS A 836 0.32 -30.59 -16.80
N LEU A 837 1.23 -29.62 -16.63
CA LEU A 837 1.43 -28.49 -17.53
C LEU A 837 2.53 -28.77 -18.56
N GLY A 838 3.07 -29.99 -18.61
CA GLY A 838 4.14 -30.37 -19.54
C GLY A 838 5.51 -29.81 -19.18
N ARG A 839 5.71 -29.34 -17.94
CA ARG A 839 6.99 -28.82 -17.45
C ARG A 839 7.82 -29.96 -16.88
N GLY A 840 9.09 -30.04 -17.25
CA GLY A 840 10.00 -31.01 -16.65
C GLY A 840 10.41 -30.58 -15.24
N ARG A 841 10.62 -31.56 -14.36
CA ARG A 841 11.07 -31.36 -12.99
C ARG A 841 12.34 -32.14 -12.71
N TRP A 842 13.30 -31.53 -12.02
CA TRP A 842 14.58 -32.12 -11.67
C TRP A 842 14.94 -31.84 -10.22
N LYS A 843 15.36 -32.85 -9.48
CA LYS A 843 15.87 -32.68 -8.11
C LYS A 843 17.34 -32.31 -8.11
N GLY A 844 17.65 -31.15 -7.54
CA GLY A 844 19.01 -30.71 -7.22
C GLY A 844 19.31 -30.94 -5.75
N GLY A 845 20.39 -31.68 -5.45
CA GLY A 845 20.87 -31.84 -4.08
C GLY A 845 21.56 -30.57 -3.61
N ILE A 846 21.22 -30.11 -2.41
CA ILE A 846 21.94 -29.05 -1.69
C ILE A 846 23.02 -29.72 -0.86
N GLU A 847 24.19 -29.09 -0.69
CA GLU A 847 25.17 -29.58 0.28
C GLU A 847 24.54 -29.61 1.69
N SER A 848 24.89 -30.61 2.51
CA SER A 848 24.28 -30.75 3.84
C SER A 848 24.56 -29.51 4.68
N ARG A 849 23.51 -28.85 5.17
CA ARG A 849 23.61 -27.77 6.16
C ARG A 849 24.09 -28.36 7.49
N GLU A 850 25.35 -28.09 7.88
CA GLU A 850 25.91 -28.51 9.19
C GLU A 850 25.21 -27.85 10.37
#